data_AF-A0A915JLN1-F1
#
_entry.id   AF-A0A915JLN1-F1
#
_cell.length_a   1.000
_cell.length_b   1.000
_cell.length_c   1.000
_cell.angle_alpha   90.00
_cell.angle_beta   90.00
_cell.angle_gamma   90.00
#
_symmetry.space_group_name_H-M   'P 1'
#
loop_
_entity.id
_entity.type
_entity.pdbx_description
1 polymer ?
#
loop_
_entity_poly.entity_id
_entity_poly.type
_entity_poly.pdbx_seq_one_letter_code
_entity_poly.pdbx_strand_id
1 'polypeptide(L)'
;MISHTQTITYFYAIKEIEMGGRCVCNGHAETCDVLDPLRPSRLLCRCEHNTCGDQCSVCCPGFEQKKWQPTRDLQVFQCEPCNCFGHSEECTYDEEVDAKHQSLDIHGKYEGGGVCQNCRDNTAGINCDKCVHGYYRPYDRPLNASNVCEACRCDPHYHTGACEEGSGSCECRPNFLGPDCRQCAPGYYDFPDCKPCDCHVNGTADGVCEPQNGTCPCKSNYAGAFCDTCASGTYQFPDCIECKCEELGAVDKNCSKETGDCHCKINYGGKSCELCADGYYEHPKCSYCDCDPAGTEKEICDKNSGVCHCKEGYTGKRCDQCNNTFYGYPDCKTCECDLTGSIIAECNKASGFCECKANFTGRRCNKCSAGYYGYPQCSACNCDKFGSYGVTCNDNGQCFCKSNFDGTKCEKCKANFFNYPICEECNCDQRGVSTAFLGCDKVPIGELCICKPLVAGRICNQCKATYWNLQARNPNGCEECGCSPSGTLSGLVDCDDVSGQCQCKAHVSGRNCTTCRPGYYNLDPSNPFGCQPCNCDIGGSYSSICDGRTGQCRCKPRINNRNCSEPVEMHYFPSLTHMQYEAEDGRTPDNRAVRFAIDESLFASYSWRGYAVFSPIQDEILLTVDITKPSVYRLVFRYVNPTMNEVPVSIEFNPTQTYSHDDVKQSTETKLPVSNEPKSAYVSKNGSPYPFVLNPGRWTLHIKTKQRLLLDYVAIFPSAYFEGSVLRHDVRNPCLLGEEQPLAATSSSIAESTSKSCRQYVYPSLLYPKTTAGGLYYEEDGVKKAVPTSTDEKILAKHGQTALLDKQTPYYGEVSVMKPGNYVVVIDYSNLFETIFPVDVQINSIHKGSVNFHHCPFSEFCREVVAKDGKPVNFTSDGNPTKFQLNPTSNISVAVGGIVAIPQLDWTVDYLLPKFRCISQNGKCSTSDFLNPPNSLHFDVDPQTETFTQLSQEALPFDVANNLVNLIPLNQNQVKHIQ
;
A
#
# COMPACT_ATOMS: atom_id res chain seq x y z
N MET A 1 65.89 -23.20 -34.75
CA MET A 1 65.33 -21.91 -35.19
C MET A 1 63.81 -22.03 -35.05
N ILE A 2 63.19 -21.30 -34.13
CA ILE A 2 61.72 -21.18 -34.07
C ILE A 2 61.41 -19.77 -34.55
N SER A 3 60.59 -19.69 -35.61
CA SER A 3 60.22 -18.43 -36.24
C SER A 3 59.20 -17.70 -35.37
N HIS A 4 59.48 -16.45 -34.98
CA HIS A 4 58.45 -15.55 -34.45
C HIS A 4 57.58 -15.04 -35.62
N THR A 5 56.60 -15.83 -36.04
CA THR A 5 55.52 -15.34 -36.89
C THR A 5 54.54 -14.51 -36.07
N GLN A 6 54.74 -13.18 -36.06
CA GLN A 6 53.70 -12.23 -35.66
C GLN A 6 52.44 -12.50 -36.48
N THR A 7 51.37 -12.90 -35.79
CA THR A 7 50.04 -13.03 -36.40
C THR A 7 49.48 -11.64 -36.60
N ILE A 8 49.56 -11.11 -37.82
CA ILE A 8 48.88 -9.86 -38.19
C ILE A 8 47.38 -10.15 -38.23
N THR A 9 46.66 -9.72 -37.20
CA THR A 9 45.20 -9.78 -37.15
C THR A 9 44.62 -8.68 -38.03
N TYR A 10 43.86 -9.06 -39.05
CA TYR A 10 43.04 -8.12 -39.83
C TYR A 10 41.77 -7.82 -39.03
N PHE A 11 41.58 -6.56 -38.64
CA PHE A 11 40.38 -6.08 -37.94
C PHE A 11 39.79 -4.87 -38.67
N TYR A 12 38.47 -4.76 -38.67
CA TYR A 12 37.80 -3.55 -39.14
C TYR A 12 37.85 -2.48 -38.05
N ALA A 13 38.59 -1.40 -38.30
CA ALA A 13 38.56 -0.21 -37.47
C ALA A 13 37.59 0.80 -38.07
N ILE A 14 36.40 0.91 -37.48
CA ILE A 14 35.45 1.96 -37.84
C ILE A 14 35.82 3.20 -37.04
N LYS A 15 36.11 4.30 -37.73
CA LYS A 15 36.50 5.55 -37.07
C LYS A 15 35.31 6.23 -36.38
N GLU A 16 34.15 6.25 -37.04
CA GLU A 16 32.92 6.90 -36.57
C GLU A 16 31.70 6.40 -37.39
N ILE A 17 30.50 6.42 -36.79
CA ILE A 17 29.21 6.18 -37.45
C ILE A 17 28.23 7.26 -36.98
N GLU A 18 27.64 7.98 -37.92
CA GLU A 18 26.57 8.95 -37.67
C GLU A 18 25.21 8.35 -38.07
N MET A 19 24.21 8.47 -37.18
CA MET A 19 22.83 8.04 -37.43
C MET A 19 21.88 9.21 -37.18
N GLY A 20 21.38 9.81 -38.25
CA GLY A 20 20.45 10.94 -38.18
C GLY A 20 19.02 10.51 -37.80
N GLY A 21 18.46 11.12 -36.78
CA GLY A 21 17.09 10.94 -36.33
C GLY A 21 16.63 12.10 -35.44
N ARG A 22 15.34 12.15 -35.12
CA ARG A 22 14.78 13.06 -34.11
C ARG A 22 13.79 12.30 -33.24
N CYS A 23 13.58 12.78 -32.02
CA CYS A 23 12.52 12.27 -31.17
C CYS A 23 11.12 12.56 -31.72
N VAL A 24 10.18 11.72 -31.33
CA VAL A 24 8.75 11.88 -31.64
C VAL A 24 8.06 12.47 -30.41
N CYS A 25 8.00 13.80 -30.35
CA CYS A 25 7.46 14.57 -29.22
C CYS A 25 6.19 15.36 -29.58
N ASN A 26 5.53 15.01 -30.69
CA ASN A 26 4.30 15.65 -31.19
C ASN A 26 4.37 17.19 -31.36
N GLY A 27 5.58 17.75 -31.46
CA GLY A 27 5.83 19.19 -31.55
C GLY A 27 5.79 19.94 -30.21
N HIS A 28 5.78 19.24 -29.07
CA HIS A 28 5.79 19.83 -27.72
C HIS A 28 7.11 19.56 -26.96
N ALA A 29 8.23 19.38 -27.65
CA ALA A 29 9.55 19.40 -27.02
C ALA A 29 10.60 19.77 -28.06
N GLU A 30 11.52 20.69 -27.72
CA GLU A 30 12.70 20.99 -28.55
C GLU A 30 13.78 19.89 -28.38
N THR A 31 13.87 19.28 -27.20
CA THR A 31 14.94 18.35 -26.83
C THR A 31 14.43 17.03 -26.25
N CYS A 32 15.29 16.03 -26.30
CA CYS A 32 15.14 14.80 -25.52
C CYS A 32 16.35 14.58 -24.63
N ASP A 33 16.10 13.97 -23.49
CA ASP A 33 17.09 13.77 -22.44
C ASP A 33 16.81 12.46 -21.68
N VAL A 34 17.75 12.03 -20.85
CA VAL A 34 17.58 10.87 -19.97
C VAL A 34 16.86 11.34 -18.70
N LEU A 35 15.54 11.51 -18.80
CA LEU A 35 14.70 12.06 -17.73
C LEU A 35 14.26 11.03 -16.68
N ASP A 36 14.48 9.74 -16.94
CA ASP A 36 14.08 8.64 -16.06
C ASP A 36 15.32 7.82 -15.65
N PRO A 37 15.77 7.89 -14.38
CA PRO A 37 16.91 7.12 -13.87
C PRO A 37 16.75 5.59 -13.98
N LEU A 38 15.51 5.09 -14.12
CA LEU A 38 15.21 3.67 -14.30
C LEU A 38 15.29 3.23 -15.77
N ARG A 39 15.33 4.16 -16.72
CA ARG A 39 15.42 3.90 -18.17
C ARG A 39 16.59 4.66 -18.83
N PRO A 40 17.84 4.54 -18.33
CA PRO A 40 18.96 5.38 -18.74
C PRO A 40 19.37 5.25 -20.23
N SER A 41 18.97 4.15 -20.89
CA SER A 41 19.23 3.89 -22.31
C SER A 41 18.16 4.44 -23.26
N ARG A 42 17.13 5.13 -22.76
CA ARG A 42 16.04 5.68 -23.56
C ARG A 42 15.91 7.18 -23.36
N LEU A 43 16.15 7.93 -24.44
CA LEU A 43 15.86 9.35 -24.52
C LEU A 43 14.34 9.57 -24.50
N LEU A 44 13.87 10.41 -23.56
CA LEU A 44 12.49 10.82 -23.40
C LEU A 44 12.34 12.28 -23.80
N CYS A 45 11.19 12.65 -24.35
CA CYS A 45 10.90 14.04 -24.68
C CYS A 45 10.88 14.91 -23.43
N ARG A 46 11.63 16.02 -23.42
CA ARG A 46 11.50 17.04 -22.39
C ARG A 46 10.27 17.89 -22.74
N CYS A 47 9.10 17.40 -22.33
CA CYS A 47 7.84 17.99 -22.74
C CYS A 47 7.65 19.42 -22.19
N GLU A 48 7.20 20.26 -23.10
CA GLU A 48 6.85 21.67 -22.93
C GLU A 48 5.34 21.83 -23.16
N HIS A 49 4.86 23.06 -23.30
CA HIS A 49 3.44 23.36 -23.58
C HIS A 49 2.46 22.68 -22.58
N ASN A 50 2.91 22.44 -21.35
CA ASN A 50 2.20 21.74 -20.27
C ASN A 50 1.71 20.32 -20.66
N THR A 51 2.46 19.64 -21.53
CA THR A 51 2.21 18.25 -21.95
C THR A 51 3.10 17.27 -21.19
N CYS A 52 2.63 16.03 -21.04
CA CYS A 52 3.25 14.99 -20.23
C CYS A 52 3.32 13.63 -20.97
N GLY A 53 4.10 12.69 -20.42
CA GLY A 53 4.31 11.34 -20.95
C GLY A 53 5.50 11.21 -21.93
N ASP A 54 5.95 9.98 -22.19
CA ASP A 54 7.16 9.64 -22.98
C ASP A 54 7.30 10.36 -24.34
N GLN A 55 6.17 10.77 -24.94
CA GLN A 55 6.07 11.42 -26.26
C GLN A 55 5.23 12.71 -26.23
N CYS A 56 4.99 13.29 -25.05
CA CYS A 56 4.16 14.50 -24.88
C CYS A 56 2.72 14.33 -25.39
N SER A 57 2.14 13.15 -25.17
CA SER A 57 0.89 12.68 -25.79
C SER A 57 -0.37 12.93 -24.95
N VAL A 58 -0.24 13.58 -23.79
CA VAL A 58 -1.34 13.98 -22.90
C VAL A 58 -1.04 15.37 -22.30
N CYS A 59 -2.05 16.04 -21.77
CA CYS A 59 -1.83 17.18 -20.88
C CYS A 59 -1.29 16.69 -19.52
N CYS A 60 -0.55 17.55 -18.82
CA CYS A 60 -0.12 17.26 -17.45
C CYS A 60 -1.29 17.43 -16.46
N PRO A 61 -1.26 16.75 -15.29
CA PRO A 61 -2.24 16.93 -14.23
C PRO A 61 -2.40 18.40 -13.83
N GLY A 62 -3.65 18.86 -13.78
CA GLY A 62 -4.03 20.26 -13.52
C GLY A 62 -4.15 21.11 -14.80
N PHE A 63 -3.77 20.59 -15.98
CA PHE A 63 -3.79 21.27 -17.28
C PHE A 63 -4.80 20.69 -18.29
N GLU A 64 -5.83 20.03 -17.78
CA GLU A 64 -6.88 19.39 -18.56
C GLU A 64 -8.09 20.31 -18.90
N GLN A 65 -7.92 21.64 -19.00
CA GLN A 65 -9.03 22.53 -19.36
C GLN A 65 -9.55 22.27 -20.79
N LYS A 66 -8.65 21.91 -21.72
CA LYS A 66 -8.95 21.73 -23.16
C LYS A 66 -8.41 20.39 -23.66
N LYS A 67 -9.13 19.75 -24.59
CA LYS A 67 -8.77 18.44 -25.17
C LYS A 67 -7.40 18.50 -25.85
N TRP A 68 -6.47 17.61 -25.45
CA TRP A 68 -5.09 17.57 -25.98
C TRP A 68 -5.05 17.45 -27.51
N GLN A 69 -4.12 18.17 -28.15
CA GLN A 69 -3.87 18.12 -29.59
C GLN A 69 -2.36 18.24 -29.89
N PRO A 70 -1.84 17.56 -30.94
CA PRO A 70 -0.46 17.71 -31.37
C PRO A 70 -0.24 19.08 -32.06
N THR A 71 0.93 19.68 -31.82
CA THR A 71 1.35 20.92 -32.49
C THR A 71 1.53 20.72 -34.00
N ARG A 72 1.09 21.70 -34.79
CA ARG A 72 1.18 21.72 -36.26
C ARG A 72 1.95 22.96 -36.72
N ASP A 73 2.43 22.95 -37.96
CA ASP A 73 3.07 24.13 -38.55
C ASP A 73 2.15 25.36 -38.45
N LEU A 74 2.67 26.44 -37.86
CA LEU A 74 1.98 27.70 -37.53
C LEU A 74 0.91 27.64 -36.41
N GLN A 75 0.66 26.50 -35.78
CA GLN A 75 -0.29 26.36 -34.66
C GLN A 75 0.29 25.52 -33.51
N VAL A 76 0.85 26.23 -32.52
CA VAL A 76 1.31 25.65 -31.25
C VAL A 76 0.10 25.44 -30.35
N PHE A 77 -0.14 24.19 -29.94
CA PHE A 77 -1.14 23.85 -28.94
C PHE A 77 -0.49 23.74 -27.56
N GLN A 78 -1.07 24.40 -26.57
CA GLN A 78 -0.64 24.36 -25.18
C GLN A 78 -1.80 23.92 -24.29
N CYS A 79 -1.54 22.97 -23.39
CA CYS A 79 -2.48 22.55 -22.38
C CYS A 79 -2.66 23.68 -21.35
N GLU A 80 -3.91 24.00 -21.05
CA GLU A 80 -4.30 25.17 -20.27
C GLU A 80 -4.75 24.72 -18.87
N PRO A 81 -4.29 25.39 -17.80
CA PRO A 81 -4.66 25.02 -16.43
C PRO A 81 -6.16 25.17 -16.19
N CYS A 82 -6.73 24.25 -15.43
CA CYS A 82 -8.12 24.35 -15.01
C CYS A 82 -8.31 25.49 -13.98
N ASN A 83 -9.41 26.23 -14.09
CA ASN A 83 -9.71 27.29 -13.13
C ASN A 83 -10.51 26.74 -11.94
N CYS A 84 -9.81 26.33 -10.87
CA CYS A 84 -10.43 25.87 -9.62
C CYS A 84 -10.38 26.91 -8.50
N PHE A 85 -10.15 28.18 -8.85
CA PHE A 85 -9.88 29.31 -7.94
C PHE A 85 -8.82 29.07 -6.83
N GLY A 86 -7.98 28.03 -6.95
CA GLY A 86 -7.01 27.61 -5.94
C GLY A 86 -7.53 26.58 -4.93
N HIS A 87 -8.83 26.29 -4.94
CA HIS A 87 -9.46 25.29 -4.07
C HIS A 87 -9.19 23.85 -4.51
N SER A 88 -8.71 23.65 -5.73
CA SER A 88 -8.09 22.40 -6.16
C SER A 88 -6.89 22.65 -7.09
N GLU A 89 -6.00 21.67 -7.12
CA GLU A 89 -4.86 21.56 -8.04
C GLU A 89 -5.05 20.38 -9.02
N GLU A 90 -6.13 19.60 -8.85
CA GLU A 90 -6.47 18.42 -9.66
C GLU A 90 -7.74 18.68 -10.47
N CYS A 91 -7.70 18.37 -11.76
CA CYS A 91 -8.88 18.43 -12.62
C CYS A 91 -8.87 17.32 -13.68
N THR A 92 -10.02 17.14 -14.33
CA THR A 92 -10.19 16.18 -15.42
C THR A 92 -11.01 16.82 -16.55
N TYR A 93 -10.61 16.59 -17.79
CA TYR A 93 -11.41 17.02 -18.95
C TYR A 93 -12.66 16.16 -19.12
N ASP A 94 -13.83 16.81 -19.18
CA ASP A 94 -15.13 16.22 -19.49
C ASP A 94 -15.69 16.80 -20.80
N GLU A 95 -16.02 15.91 -21.75
CA GLU A 95 -16.48 16.28 -23.09
C GLU A 95 -17.93 16.80 -23.13
N GLU A 96 -18.78 16.43 -22.16
CA GLU A 96 -20.11 17.00 -22.04
C GLU A 96 -20.09 18.40 -21.42
N VAL A 97 -19.18 18.66 -20.48
CA VAL A 97 -19.00 19.98 -19.84
C VAL A 97 -18.49 21.01 -20.85
N ASP A 98 -17.55 20.61 -21.72
CA ASP A 98 -17.06 21.43 -22.84
C ASP A 98 -18.19 21.73 -23.84
N ALA A 99 -18.91 20.69 -24.29
CA ALA A 99 -20.01 20.83 -25.24
C ALA A 99 -21.19 21.68 -24.71
N LYS A 100 -21.34 21.82 -23.40
CA LYS A 100 -22.37 22.65 -22.74
C LYS A 100 -21.85 24.03 -22.30
N HIS A 101 -20.57 24.34 -22.49
CA HIS A 101 -19.92 25.57 -22.01
C HIS A 101 -20.16 25.80 -20.50
N GLN A 102 -19.82 24.81 -19.68
CA GLN A 102 -20.09 24.85 -18.23
C GLN A 102 -18.85 24.99 -17.34
N SER A 103 -17.64 24.75 -17.85
CA SER A 103 -16.40 25.05 -17.15
C SER A 103 -15.92 26.46 -17.48
N LEU A 104 -15.56 27.22 -16.44
CA LEU A 104 -14.86 28.50 -16.59
C LEU A 104 -13.35 28.26 -16.79
N ASP A 105 -12.73 28.98 -17.72
CA ASP A 105 -11.28 28.98 -17.96
C ASP A 105 -10.56 30.02 -17.08
N ILE A 106 -9.22 30.05 -17.15
CA ILE A 106 -8.40 31.04 -16.41
C ILE A 106 -8.52 32.48 -16.94
N HIS A 107 -9.17 32.68 -18.08
CA HIS A 107 -9.43 33.98 -18.69
C HIS A 107 -10.85 34.50 -18.37
N GLY A 108 -11.63 33.77 -17.56
CA GLY A 108 -12.97 34.15 -17.15
C GLY A 108 -14.04 33.89 -18.22
N LYS A 109 -13.80 32.96 -19.15
CA LYS A 109 -14.75 32.54 -20.17
C LYS A 109 -15.22 31.11 -19.95
N TYR A 110 -16.42 30.79 -20.40
CA TYR A 110 -16.96 29.43 -20.39
C TYR A 110 -16.49 28.63 -21.62
N GLU A 111 -15.19 28.33 -21.68
CA GLU A 111 -14.54 27.59 -22.77
C GLU A 111 -13.72 26.41 -22.17
N GLY A 112 -13.92 25.19 -22.67
CA GLY A 112 -13.23 23.99 -22.17
C GLY A 112 -14.09 23.10 -21.27
N GLY A 113 -13.54 21.92 -20.96
CA GLY A 113 -14.20 20.84 -20.24
C GLY A 113 -13.60 20.54 -18.86
N GLY A 114 -12.70 21.38 -18.33
CA GLY A 114 -12.02 21.11 -17.07
C GLY A 114 -12.98 21.07 -15.88
N VAL A 115 -13.06 19.91 -15.21
CA VAL A 115 -13.84 19.73 -13.97
C VAL A 115 -12.87 19.56 -12.80
N CYS A 116 -12.96 20.43 -11.81
CA CYS A 116 -12.14 20.41 -10.62
C CYS A 116 -12.51 19.23 -9.71
N GLN A 117 -11.50 18.51 -9.22
CA GLN A 117 -11.65 17.37 -8.33
C GLN A 117 -11.38 17.78 -6.88
N ASN A 118 -12.02 17.14 -5.91
CA ASN A 118 -11.69 17.27 -4.48
C ASN A 118 -11.63 18.73 -3.94
N CYS A 119 -12.60 19.57 -4.30
CA CYS A 119 -12.68 20.98 -3.87
C CYS A 119 -12.45 21.14 -2.34
N ARG A 120 -11.43 21.93 -1.97
CA ARG A 120 -11.06 22.25 -0.58
C ARG A 120 -11.90 23.43 -0.03
N ASP A 121 -11.59 23.88 1.17
CA ASP A 121 -12.08 25.15 1.75
C ASP A 121 -13.63 25.28 1.85
N ASN A 122 -14.33 24.14 1.97
CA ASN A 122 -15.79 24.03 1.99
C ASN A 122 -16.47 24.54 0.70
N THR A 123 -15.76 24.47 -0.43
CA THR A 123 -16.27 24.84 -1.76
C THR A 123 -16.81 23.62 -2.55
N ALA A 124 -17.60 23.90 -3.59
CA ALA A 124 -18.25 22.95 -4.48
C ALA A 124 -18.56 23.61 -5.84
N GLY A 125 -18.91 22.80 -6.85
CA GLY A 125 -19.17 23.25 -8.22
C GLY A 125 -18.09 22.80 -9.20
N ILE A 126 -18.30 23.02 -10.50
CA ILE A 126 -17.38 22.58 -11.57
C ILE A 126 -16.01 23.23 -11.42
N ASN A 127 -16.01 24.50 -10.97
CA ASN A 127 -14.82 25.32 -10.78
C ASN A 127 -14.51 25.56 -9.29
N CYS A 128 -15.13 24.80 -8.37
CA CYS A 128 -15.13 25.09 -6.92
C CYS A 128 -15.62 26.52 -6.56
N ASP A 129 -16.66 26.99 -7.27
CA ASP A 129 -17.14 28.38 -7.28
C ASP A 129 -18.26 28.70 -6.27
N LYS A 130 -18.74 27.70 -5.51
CA LYS A 130 -19.90 27.79 -4.60
C LYS A 130 -19.56 27.20 -3.24
N CYS A 131 -20.32 27.53 -2.20
CA CYS A 131 -20.16 26.89 -0.89
C CYS A 131 -20.98 25.60 -0.77
N VAL A 132 -20.50 24.67 0.07
CA VAL A 132 -21.27 23.48 0.46
C VAL A 132 -22.44 23.85 1.38
N HIS A 133 -23.49 23.02 1.39
CA HIS A 133 -24.69 23.28 2.19
C HIS A 133 -24.38 23.47 3.69
N GLY A 134 -24.91 24.55 4.29
CA GLY A 134 -24.62 24.96 5.66
C GLY A 134 -23.44 25.94 5.78
N TYR A 135 -22.85 26.35 4.66
CA TYR A 135 -21.87 27.42 4.53
C TYR A 135 -22.38 28.45 3.51
N TYR A 136 -21.91 29.69 3.63
CA TYR A 136 -22.20 30.80 2.71
C TYR A 136 -20.90 31.54 2.37
N ARG A 137 -20.89 32.29 1.26
CA ARG A 137 -19.77 33.15 0.86
C ARG A 137 -20.05 34.61 1.22
N PRO A 138 -19.34 35.22 2.18
CA PRO A 138 -19.41 36.66 2.40
C PRO A 138 -18.96 37.43 1.14
N TYR A 139 -19.68 38.50 0.76
CA TYR A 139 -19.43 39.19 -0.52
C TYR A 139 -18.08 39.93 -0.60
N ASP A 140 -17.46 40.23 0.54
CA ASP A 140 -16.14 40.83 0.64
C ASP A 140 -14.99 39.81 0.43
N ARG A 141 -15.28 38.50 0.46
CA ARG A 141 -14.30 37.44 0.18
C ARG A 141 -14.15 37.22 -1.32
N PRO A 142 -12.93 37.33 -1.88
CA PRO A 142 -12.69 36.95 -3.26
C PRO A 142 -12.81 35.42 -3.39
N LEU A 143 -13.21 34.95 -4.57
CA LEU A 143 -13.47 33.53 -4.86
C LEU A 143 -12.24 32.61 -4.73
N ASN A 144 -11.05 33.14 -4.46
CA ASN A 144 -9.79 32.41 -4.31
C ASN A 144 -9.20 32.44 -2.89
N ALA A 145 -9.95 32.94 -1.90
CA ALA A 145 -9.51 32.95 -0.51
C ALA A 145 -9.76 31.59 0.15
N SER A 146 -8.78 31.00 0.83
CA SER A 146 -8.94 29.71 1.53
C SER A 146 -9.95 29.70 2.68
N ASN A 147 -10.53 30.86 3.01
CA ASN A 147 -11.67 31.03 3.91
C ASN A 147 -12.89 31.66 3.20
N VAL A 148 -13.07 31.39 1.91
CA VAL A 148 -14.17 31.92 1.08
C VAL A 148 -15.55 31.51 1.62
N CYS A 149 -15.69 30.32 2.18
CA CYS A 149 -16.93 29.80 2.73
C CYS A 149 -16.92 29.80 4.28
N GLU A 150 -17.80 30.59 4.89
CA GLU A 150 -18.01 30.60 6.33
C GLU A 150 -19.26 29.78 6.72
N ALA A 151 -19.19 29.05 7.83
CA ALA A 151 -20.31 28.23 8.31
C ALA A 151 -21.48 29.11 8.81
N CYS A 152 -22.72 28.73 8.51
CA CYS A 152 -23.91 29.35 9.08
C CYS A 152 -23.91 29.18 10.62
N ARG A 153 -23.79 30.28 11.38
CA ARG A 153 -23.66 30.26 12.86
C ARG A 153 -25.01 30.31 13.58
N CYS A 154 -25.95 29.54 13.06
CA CYS A 154 -27.36 29.58 13.45
C CYS A 154 -27.69 28.49 14.50
N ASP A 155 -28.72 28.72 15.31
CA ASP A 155 -29.17 27.79 16.37
C ASP A 155 -30.33 26.87 15.88
N PRO A 156 -30.12 25.55 15.67
CA PRO A 156 -31.03 24.68 14.91
C PRO A 156 -32.49 24.61 15.37
N HIS A 157 -32.78 25.07 16.58
CA HIS A 157 -34.15 25.13 17.08
C HIS A 157 -34.99 26.23 16.40
N TYR A 158 -34.37 27.34 16.00
CA TYR A 158 -35.05 28.58 15.59
C TYR A 158 -34.98 28.90 14.08
N HIS A 159 -34.18 28.15 13.30
CA HIS A 159 -34.00 28.35 11.84
C HIS A 159 -34.32 27.11 10.98
N THR A 160 -34.10 27.21 9.66
CA THR A 160 -34.35 26.16 8.64
C THR A 160 -33.15 25.21 8.42
N GLY A 161 -31.94 25.77 8.33
CA GLY A 161 -30.70 25.02 8.08
C GLY A 161 -29.79 25.64 7.01
N ALA A 162 -30.33 26.61 6.27
CA ALA A 162 -29.58 27.49 5.38
C ALA A 162 -29.39 28.89 6.00
N CYS A 163 -28.47 29.65 5.43
CA CYS A 163 -28.30 31.08 5.68
C CYS A 163 -28.06 31.81 4.36
N GLU A 164 -28.35 33.10 4.32
CA GLU A 164 -28.31 33.91 3.10
C GLU A 164 -26.86 34.15 2.60
N GLU A 165 -26.65 33.97 1.29
CA GLU A 165 -25.37 34.27 0.62
C GLU A 165 -24.96 35.74 0.81
N GLY A 166 -23.68 35.98 1.08
CA GLY A 166 -23.16 37.31 1.37
C GLY A 166 -23.38 37.82 2.80
N SER A 167 -24.57 37.66 3.38
CA SER A 167 -24.91 38.21 4.71
C SER A 167 -24.72 37.22 5.86
N GLY A 168 -24.85 35.92 5.61
CA GLY A 168 -24.86 34.88 6.63
C GLY A 168 -26.11 34.86 7.50
N SER A 169 -27.12 35.69 7.18
CA SER A 169 -28.34 35.80 7.98
C SER A 169 -29.10 34.48 7.97
N CYS A 170 -29.47 34.01 9.16
CA CYS A 170 -30.21 32.77 9.35
C CYS A 170 -31.66 32.91 8.86
N GLU A 171 -32.19 31.89 8.21
CA GLU A 171 -33.59 31.86 7.81
C GLU A 171 -34.49 31.42 8.98
N CYS A 172 -35.25 32.37 9.54
CA CYS A 172 -35.96 32.19 10.82
C CYS A 172 -37.36 31.59 10.72
N ARG A 173 -37.78 30.93 11.81
CA ARG A 173 -39.15 30.46 12.02
C ARG A 173 -40.07 31.61 12.48
N PRO A 174 -41.39 31.59 12.19
CA PRO A 174 -42.25 32.79 12.19
C PRO A 174 -42.38 33.57 13.52
N ASN A 175 -42.19 32.92 14.66
CA ASN A 175 -42.33 33.54 15.98
C ASN A 175 -41.08 34.39 16.34
N PHE A 176 -40.01 34.20 15.57
CA PHE A 176 -38.67 34.70 15.84
C PHE A 176 -38.23 35.67 14.74
N LEU A 177 -37.47 36.69 15.14
CA LEU A 177 -36.98 37.76 14.31
C LEU A 177 -35.47 37.96 14.54
N GLY A 178 -34.85 38.73 13.65
CA GLY A 178 -33.44 39.10 13.72
C GLY A 178 -32.53 38.10 13.00
N PRO A 179 -31.28 38.50 12.71
CA PRO A 179 -30.37 37.75 11.84
C PRO A 179 -29.98 36.36 12.36
N ASP A 180 -30.04 36.13 13.67
CA ASP A 180 -29.76 34.84 14.31
C ASP A 180 -31.02 34.11 14.83
N CYS A 181 -32.23 34.61 14.51
CA CYS A 181 -33.50 34.04 14.97
C CYS A 181 -33.68 33.97 16.50
N ARG A 182 -33.00 34.86 17.23
CA ARG A 182 -32.91 34.87 18.70
C ARG A 182 -33.70 36.01 19.38
N GLN A 183 -34.58 36.68 18.65
CA GLN A 183 -35.44 37.73 19.19
C GLN A 183 -36.90 37.36 18.98
N CYS A 184 -37.74 37.66 19.96
CA CYS A 184 -39.19 37.59 19.78
C CYS A 184 -39.65 38.69 18.80
N ALA A 185 -40.64 38.40 17.97
CA ALA A 185 -41.27 39.42 17.13
C ALA A 185 -41.94 40.52 18.00
N PRO A 186 -42.07 41.78 17.52
CA PRO A 186 -42.69 42.86 18.28
C PRO A 186 -44.07 42.52 18.83
N GLY A 187 -44.32 42.88 20.09
CA GLY A 187 -45.51 42.47 20.84
C GLY A 187 -45.33 41.19 21.68
N TYR A 188 -44.16 40.54 21.58
CA TYR A 188 -43.78 39.36 22.36
C TYR A 188 -42.46 39.59 23.12
N TYR A 189 -42.33 38.99 24.31
CA TYR A 189 -41.19 38.99 25.23
C TYR A 189 -40.98 37.58 25.83
N ASP A 190 -39.95 37.35 26.65
CA ASP A 190 -39.69 36.04 27.31
C ASP A 190 -39.27 34.91 26.32
N PHE A 191 -38.17 35.14 25.61
CA PHE A 191 -37.44 34.12 24.82
C PHE A 191 -36.88 33.02 25.77
N PRO A 192 -36.96 31.71 25.44
CA PRO A 192 -37.16 31.13 24.10
C PRO A 192 -38.62 30.94 23.65
N ASP A 193 -39.60 31.17 24.53
CA ASP A 193 -41.01 30.86 24.25
C ASP A 193 -41.76 31.97 23.48
N CYS A 194 -41.45 33.24 23.76
CA CYS A 194 -42.05 34.44 23.17
C CYS A 194 -43.57 34.63 23.44
N LYS A 195 -43.92 35.38 24.50
CA LYS A 195 -45.26 35.63 25.12
C LYS A 195 -45.62 37.15 25.14
N PRO A 196 -46.89 37.63 25.25
CA PRO A 196 -47.26 39.08 25.14
C PRO A 196 -47.43 39.90 26.46
N CYS A 197 -47.29 41.26 26.44
CA CYS A 197 -46.94 42.23 27.56
C CYS A 197 -48.01 43.16 28.26
N ASP A 198 -47.62 43.86 29.37
CA ASP A 198 -48.50 44.61 30.34
C ASP A 198 -48.04 46.02 30.96
N CYS A 199 -47.73 47.12 30.23
CA CYS A 199 -47.16 48.41 30.81
C CYS A 199 -48.15 49.55 31.28
N HIS A 200 -47.70 50.48 32.17
CA HIS A 200 -48.47 51.65 32.67
C HIS A 200 -48.26 53.00 31.91
N VAL A 201 -49.32 53.54 31.31
CA VAL A 201 -49.24 54.52 30.21
C VAL A 201 -48.76 55.95 30.52
N ASN A 202 -48.90 56.47 31.75
CA ASN A 202 -48.61 57.90 32.00
C ASN A 202 -47.15 58.19 32.41
N GLY A 203 -46.51 57.27 33.13
CA GLY A 203 -45.08 57.34 33.46
C GLY A 203 -44.20 56.94 32.28
N THR A 204 -44.74 56.11 31.39
CA THR A 204 -44.07 55.54 30.21
C THR A 204 -44.24 56.40 28.95
N ALA A 205 -43.35 56.23 27.97
CA ALA A 205 -43.34 57.02 26.74
C ALA A 205 -44.44 56.63 25.73
N ASP A 206 -44.51 55.35 25.31
CA ASP A 206 -45.27 54.93 24.10
C ASP A 206 -46.20 53.70 24.27
N GLY A 207 -46.38 53.18 25.48
CA GLY A 207 -47.31 52.06 25.76
C GLY A 207 -46.89 50.68 25.24
N VAL A 208 -45.70 50.55 24.64
CA VAL A 208 -45.08 49.28 24.23
C VAL A 208 -44.02 48.88 25.27
N CYS A 209 -43.96 47.59 25.59
CA CYS A 209 -42.97 47.01 26.48
C CYS A 209 -41.63 46.74 25.79
N GLU A 210 -40.56 46.54 26.56
CA GLU A 210 -39.32 45.98 26.02
C GLU A 210 -39.44 44.44 25.81
N PRO A 211 -39.15 43.92 24.59
CA PRO A 211 -39.37 42.52 24.19
C PRO A 211 -38.40 41.49 24.83
N GLN A 212 -37.70 41.87 25.90
CA GLN A 212 -36.79 41.00 26.65
C GLN A 212 -37.35 40.61 28.02
N ASN A 213 -38.05 41.53 28.68
CA ASN A 213 -38.43 41.38 30.09
C ASN A 213 -39.78 42.06 30.45
N GLY A 214 -40.45 42.73 29.49
CA GLY A 214 -41.72 43.43 29.73
C GLY A 214 -41.60 44.82 30.39
N THR A 215 -40.38 45.37 30.55
CA THR A 215 -40.13 46.63 31.27
C THR A 215 -40.62 47.85 30.49
N CYS A 216 -40.89 48.95 31.21
CA CYS A 216 -41.48 50.17 30.68
C CYS A 216 -40.52 51.38 30.85
N PRO A 217 -40.20 52.15 29.79
CA PRO A 217 -39.24 53.27 29.85
C PRO A 217 -39.83 54.59 30.40
N CYS A 218 -39.10 55.28 31.30
CA CYS A 218 -39.64 56.36 32.16
C CYS A 218 -39.16 57.79 31.80
N LYS A 219 -39.95 58.80 32.21
CA LYS A 219 -39.68 60.24 31.98
C LYS A 219 -38.62 60.83 32.93
N SER A 220 -37.96 61.92 32.55
CA SER A 220 -36.87 62.55 33.33
C SER A 220 -37.30 63.03 34.72
N ASN A 221 -36.39 62.93 35.69
CA ASN A 221 -36.60 62.98 37.14
C ASN A 221 -37.37 61.77 37.72
N TYR A 222 -37.95 60.90 36.88
CA TYR A 222 -38.59 59.65 37.30
C TYR A 222 -37.73 58.41 36.99
N ALA A 223 -37.94 57.32 37.73
CA ALA A 223 -37.23 56.03 37.65
C ALA A 223 -38.15 54.86 38.06
N GLY A 224 -37.68 53.60 38.09
CA GLY A 224 -38.45 52.43 38.54
C GLY A 224 -39.06 51.60 37.40
N ALA A 225 -39.30 50.29 37.62
CA ALA A 225 -39.54 49.31 36.54
C ALA A 225 -40.85 49.48 35.77
N PHE A 226 -41.87 50.07 36.42
CA PHE A 226 -43.13 50.50 35.80
C PHE A 226 -43.32 52.03 35.87
N CYS A 227 -42.24 52.77 36.15
CA CYS A 227 -42.09 54.23 36.21
C CYS A 227 -42.73 54.97 37.41
N ASP A 228 -42.06 54.96 38.57
CA ASP A 228 -42.57 55.35 39.90
C ASP A 228 -41.56 55.92 40.98
N THR A 229 -40.30 56.31 40.69
CA THR A 229 -39.25 56.79 41.69
C THR A 229 -38.29 57.95 41.20
N CYS A 230 -37.20 58.40 41.90
CA CYS A 230 -36.32 59.61 41.58
C CYS A 230 -34.90 59.33 40.97
N ALA A 231 -34.17 60.38 40.48
CA ALA A 231 -32.87 60.32 39.77
C ALA A 231 -31.58 60.73 40.57
N SER A 232 -30.40 60.78 39.90
CA SER A 232 -29.03 60.92 40.50
C SER A 232 -28.42 62.33 40.46
N GLY A 233 -27.53 62.64 41.41
CA GLY A 233 -27.04 64.02 41.65
C GLY A 233 -28.05 64.87 42.44
N THR A 234 -29.21 64.27 42.70
CA THR A 234 -30.41 64.85 43.27
C THR A 234 -30.98 63.95 44.38
N TYR A 235 -31.59 64.49 45.45
CA TYR A 235 -32.28 63.74 46.52
C TYR A 235 -33.72 64.24 46.79
N GLN A 236 -34.66 63.35 47.21
CA GLN A 236 -36.08 63.60 47.63
C GLN A 236 -37.22 63.46 46.58
N PHE A 237 -37.90 62.30 46.49
CA PHE A 237 -39.06 62.04 45.58
C PHE A 237 -40.40 62.61 46.11
N PRO A 238 -41.28 63.19 45.27
CA PRO A 238 -41.24 63.24 43.80
C PRO A 238 -40.47 64.41 43.13
N ASP A 239 -39.56 65.12 43.83
CA ASP A 239 -39.05 66.44 43.39
C ASP A 239 -37.50 66.57 43.04
N CYS A 240 -36.56 66.03 43.85
CA CYS A 240 -35.08 65.82 43.68
C CYS A 240 -33.99 67.04 43.73
N ILE A 241 -32.90 67.10 44.61
CA ILE A 241 -31.90 68.26 44.94
C ILE A 241 -30.32 67.96 45.28
N GLU A 242 -29.31 68.90 45.33
CA GLU A 242 -27.76 68.78 45.16
C GLU A 242 -26.64 68.94 46.34
N CYS A 243 -25.30 69.24 46.07
CA CYS A 243 -24.00 68.96 46.86
C CYS A 243 -22.76 70.01 46.97
N LYS A 244 -21.70 69.89 47.89
CA LYS A 244 -20.40 70.74 48.04
C LYS A 244 -19.12 70.19 48.85
N CYS A 245 -17.81 70.54 48.55
CA CYS A 245 -16.50 70.07 49.21
C CYS A 245 -15.24 71.07 49.27
N GLU A 246 -14.10 70.76 49.98
CA GLU A 246 -12.87 71.61 50.33
C GLU A 246 -11.52 71.24 49.62
N GLU A 247 -10.59 72.17 49.30
CA GLU A 247 -9.60 71.99 48.20
C GLU A 247 -8.15 71.57 48.55
N LEU A 248 -7.58 71.90 49.72
CA LEU A 248 -6.18 71.50 50.02
C LEU A 248 -6.02 69.99 50.28
N GLY A 249 -7.01 69.36 50.91
CA GLY A 249 -6.99 67.93 51.23
C GLY A 249 -7.78 67.03 50.29
N ALA A 250 -8.77 67.56 49.54
CA ALA A 250 -9.70 66.73 48.75
C ALA A 250 -9.30 66.51 47.28
N VAL A 251 -10.07 65.66 46.60
CA VAL A 251 -9.87 65.22 45.20
C VAL A 251 -10.94 65.77 44.24
N ASP A 252 -12.23 65.78 44.62
CA ASP A 252 -13.35 66.24 43.78
C ASP A 252 -14.52 66.86 44.59
N LYS A 253 -15.67 67.13 43.95
CA LYS A 253 -16.83 67.88 44.51
C LYS A 253 -18.16 67.10 44.59
N ASN A 254 -18.19 65.79 44.32
CA ASN A 254 -19.41 64.97 44.41
C ASN A 254 -19.76 64.60 45.86
N CYS A 255 -21.03 64.24 46.11
CA CYS A 255 -21.51 63.87 47.44
C CYS A 255 -22.58 62.75 47.45
N SER A 256 -22.79 62.12 48.62
CA SER A 256 -23.76 61.03 48.83
C SER A 256 -25.23 61.49 48.69
N LYS A 257 -26.05 60.69 47.98
CA LYS A 257 -27.47 60.96 47.64
C LYS A 257 -28.44 61.07 48.82
N GLU A 258 -28.01 60.77 50.04
CA GLU A 258 -28.85 60.90 51.25
C GLU A 258 -28.19 61.79 52.33
N THR A 259 -26.88 62.07 52.24
CA THR A 259 -26.10 62.59 53.38
C THR A 259 -24.99 63.61 53.04
N GLY A 260 -24.29 63.46 51.92
CA GLY A 260 -23.39 64.49 51.37
C GLY A 260 -21.90 64.59 51.78
N ASP A 261 -21.16 63.48 51.99
CA ASP A 261 -19.70 63.48 52.31
C ASP A 261 -18.72 63.50 51.07
N CYS A 262 -17.41 63.78 51.29
CA CYS A 262 -16.35 64.08 50.27
C CYS A 262 -15.09 63.15 50.24
N HIS A 263 -14.14 63.32 49.29
CA HIS A 263 -12.97 62.40 49.01
C HIS A 263 -11.55 63.01 49.17
N CYS A 264 -10.52 62.30 49.70
CA CYS A 264 -9.22 62.87 50.20
C CYS A 264 -7.87 62.35 49.60
N LYS A 265 -6.76 63.12 49.79
CA LYS A 265 -5.37 62.85 49.34
C LYS A 265 -4.55 61.92 50.26
N ILE A 266 -3.59 61.17 49.70
CA ILE A 266 -2.99 59.94 50.26
C ILE A 266 -2.33 60.02 51.65
N ASN A 267 -1.65 61.11 52.00
CA ASN A 267 -1.04 61.30 53.32
C ASN A 267 -1.94 62.08 54.31
N TYR A 268 -3.20 62.32 53.95
CA TYR A 268 -4.19 63.08 54.73
C TYR A 268 -5.54 62.33 54.85
N GLY A 269 -6.44 62.75 55.75
CA GLY A 269 -7.76 62.14 55.93
C GLY A 269 -8.75 62.98 56.74
N GLY A 270 -10.06 62.68 56.68
CA GLY A 270 -11.13 63.45 57.33
C GLY A 270 -12.40 63.50 56.47
N LYS A 271 -13.53 64.02 56.97
CA LYS A 271 -14.76 64.16 56.14
C LYS A 271 -14.66 65.32 55.14
N SER A 272 -13.81 66.29 55.44
CA SER A 272 -13.39 67.41 54.57
C SER A 272 -11.87 67.40 54.28
N CYS A 273 -11.19 66.30 54.65
CA CYS A 273 -9.77 66.01 54.39
C CYS A 273 -8.73 66.80 55.22
N GLU A 274 -8.86 66.80 56.55
CA GLU A 274 -8.16 67.72 57.48
C GLU A 274 -7.05 67.18 58.42
N LEU A 275 -6.69 65.89 58.42
CA LEU A 275 -5.75 65.20 59.36
C LEU A 275 -4.62 64.42 58.62
N CYS A 276 -3.61 63.81 59.31
CA CYS A 276 -2.65 62.85 58.69
C CYS A 276 -3.26 61.44 58.54
N ALA A 277 -2.82 60.69 57.52
CA ALA A 277 -3.22 59.29 57.27
C ALA A 277 -2.54 58.23 58.19
N ASP A 278 -2.97 56.98 58.08
CA ASP A 278 -2.45 55.83 58.83
C ASP A 278 -1.14 55.26 58.29
N GLY A 279 -0.31 54.73 59.18
CA GLY A 279 1.09 54.38 58.89
C GLY A 279 2.08 55.55 58.94
N TYR A 280 1.60 56.76 59.26
CA TYR A 280 2.42 57.97 59.38
C TYR A 280 2.17 58.72 60.71
N TYR A 281 3.20 59.41 61.22
CA TYR A 281 3.19 60.16 62.48
C TYR A 281 3.72 61.61 62.36
N GLU A 282 3.36 62.50 63.28
CA GLU A 282 3.82 63.92 63.35
C GLU A 282 3.30 64.88 62.24
N HIS A 283 2.06 65.39 62.36
CA HIS A 283 1.49 66.44 61.50
C HIS A 283 2.20 67.81 61.69
N PRO A 284 2.46 68.63 60.64
CA PRO A 284 2.01 68.51 59.25
C PRO A 284 2.97 67.77 58.30
N LYS A 285 3.98 67.05 58.82
CA LYS A 285 4.98 66.37 57.98
C LYS A 285 4.64 64.91 57.67
N CYS A 286 3.98 64.20 58.61
CA CYS A 286 3.54 62.82 58.50
C CYS A 286 4.67 61.84 58.04
N SER A 287 5.56 61.42 58.95
CA SER A 287 6.73 60.52 58.74
C SER A 287 6.40 59.02 58.92
N TYR A 288 7.18 58.10 58.32
CA TYR A 288 6.87 56.65 58.21
C TYR A 288 7.54 55.72 59.27
N CYS A 289 6.99 54.52 59.50
CA CYS A 289 7.45 53.50 60.47
C CYS A 289 7.86 52.14 59.81
N ASP A 290 8.98 51.51 60.24
CA ASP A 290 9.44 50.19 59.72
C ASP A 290 8.99 49.00 60.60
N CYS A 291 7.79 48.50 60.29
CA CYS A 291 7.20 47.29 60.88
C CYS A 291 6.87 46.27 59.78
N ASP A 292 6.83 44.97 60.07
CA ASP A 292 6.43 43.99 59.04
C ASP A 292 4.91 43.96 58.86
N PRO A 293 4.37 44.37 57.69
CA PRO A 293 2.92 44.54 57.50
C PRO A 293 2.14 43.22 57.49
N ALA A 294 2.81 42.08 57.24
CA ALA A 294 2.17 40.77 57.31
C ALA A 294 1.70 40.48 58.74
N GLY A 295 2.59 40.67 59.71
CA GLY A 295 2.37 40.34 61.12
C GLY A 295 1.84 41.47 62.00
N THR A 296 1.66 42.71 61.51
CA THR A 296 1.20 43.85 62.33
C THR A 296 -0.24 44.30 62.10
N GLU A 297 -0.88 44.88 63.12
CA GLU A 297 -2.26 45.39 63.05
C GLU A 297 -2.39 46.75 62.35
N LYS A 298 -3.63 47.19 62.11
CA LYS A 298 -3.97 48.24 61.12
C LYS A 298 -3.48 49.66 61.49
N GLU A 299 -3.19 49.90 62.77
CA GLU A 299 -2.37 51.03 63.20
C GLU A 299 -0.92 50.53 63.32
N ILE A 300 -0.19 50.60 62.19
CA ILE A 300 1.12 49.96 61.98
C ILE A 300 2.11 50.26 63.12
N CYS A 301 2.05 51.49 63.65
CA CYS A 301 2.85 51.96 64.76
C CYS A 301 2.08 53.02 65.58
N ASP A 302 2.43 53.17 66.85
CA ASP A 302 1.95 54.26 67.70
C ASP A 302 2.29 55.65 67.09
N LYS A 303 1.27 56.51 66.99
CA LYS A 303 1.28 57.81 66.29
C LYS A 303 2.18 58.90 66.91
N ASN A 304 2.88 58.62 68.00
CA ASN A 304 3.86 59.52 68.62
C ASN A 304 5.24 58.87 68.84
N SER A 305 5.34 57.54 68.91
CA SER A 305 6.55 56.81 69.34
C SER A 305 7.05 55.71 68.39
N GLY A 306 6.25 55.27 67.41
CA GLY A 306 6.74 54.43 66.31
C GLY A 306 6.95 52.93 66.61
N VAL A 307 6.41 52.39 67.71
CA VAL A 307 6.55 50.95 68.07
C VAL A 307 5.46 50.09 67.39
N CYS A 308 5.82 48.89 66.93
CA CYS A 308 4.98 47.96 66.18
C CYS A 308 4.04 47.08 67.05
N HIS A 309 2.82 46.80 66.59
CA HIS A 309 1.83 45.94 67.26
C HIS A 309 1.57 44.63 66.48
N CYS A 310 1.94 43.47 67.02
CA CYS A 310 1.79 42.16 66.35
C CYS A 310 0.38 41.55 66.48
N LYS A 311 -0.10 40.95 65.38
CA LYS A 311 -1.33 40.15 65.27
C LYS A 311 -1.24 38.82 66.01
N GLU A 312 -2.39 38.28 66.42
CA GLU A 312 -2.51 36.93 66.98
C GLU A 312 -1.99 35.85 66.00
N GLY A 313 -1.23 34.87 66.52
CA GLY A 313 -0.57 33.82 65.72
C GLY A 313 0.83 34.18 65.22
N TYR A 314 1.20 35.46 65.25
CA TYR A 314 2.53 35.98 64.86
C TYR A 314 3.40 36.30 66.08
N THR A 315 4.72 36.26 65.92
CA THR A 315 5.71 36.57 66.95
C THR A 315 7.02 37.09 66.34
N GLY A 316 7.94 37.61 67.16
CA GLY A 316 9.19 38.25 66.74
C GLY A 316 9.17 39.78 66.89
N LYS A 317 10.35 40.42 66.95
CA LYS A 317 10.46 41.89 67.19
C LYS A 317 9.91 42.76 66.07
N ARG A 318 9.77 42.20 64.86
CA ARG A 318 9.12 42.80 63.69
C ARG A 318 7.78 42.12 63.35
N CYS A 319 7.35 41.14 64.14
CA CYS A 319 6.19 40.27 63.88
C CYS A 319 6.39 39.31 62.68
N ASP A 320 7.58 38.71 62.57
CA ASP A 320 8.09 38.00 61.40
C ASP A 320 8.09 36.44 61.48
N GLN A 321 7.39 35.83 62.45
CA GLN A 321 7.40 34.37 62.66
C GLN A 321 6.03 33.81 63.12
N CYS A 322 5.70 32.55 62.80
CA CYS A 322 4.47 31.88 63.25
C CYS A 322 4.63 31.14 64.59
N ASN A 323 3.57 31.11 65.40
CA ASN A 323 3.47 30.31 66.63
C ASN A 323 3.29 28.79 66.36
N ASN A 324 3.57 27.92 67.34
CA ASN A 324 3.67 26.45 67.18
C ASN A 324 2.39 25.73 66.73
N THR A 325 1.20 26.33 66.84
CA THR A 325 -0.08 25.78 66.34
C THR A 325 -0.48 26.32 64.96
N PHE A 326 0.40 27.10 64.32
CA PHE A 326 0.22 27.75 63.03
C PHE A 326 1.37 27.40 62.08
N TYR A 327 1.12 27.46 60.77
CA TYR A 327 2.11 27.16 59.73
C TYR A 327 2.02 28.16 58.56
N GLY A 328 3.09 28.27 57.75
CA GLY A 328 3.04 28.97 56.46
C GLY A 328 3.29 30.49 56.46
N TYR A 329 4.28 30.99 57.22
CA TYR A 329 4.73 32.39 57.14
C TYR A 329 4.99 32.82 55.66
N PRO A 330 4.55 34.00 55.19
CA PRO A 330 4.00 35.14 55.95
C PRO A 330 2.50 35.09 56.28
N ASP A 331 1.76 34.05 55.88
CA ASP A 331 0.33 33.87 56.20
C ASP A 331 0.15 32.73 57.22
N CYS A 332 0.42 33.01 58.51
CA CYS A 332 0.30 32.02 59.57
C CYS A 332 -1.15 31.48 59.69
N LYS A 333 -1.36 30.21 59.32
CA LYS A 333 -2.66 29.52 59.30
C LYS A 333 -2.71 28.39 60.32
N THR A 334 -3.86 28.21 60.95
CA THR A 334 -4.13 27.16 61.95
C THR A 334 -3.96 25.74 61.40
N CYS A 335 -3.34 24.85 62.19
CA CYS A 335 -3.20 23.44 61.82
C CYS A 335 -4.56 22.73 61.62
N GLU A 336 -5.47 22.86 62.59
CA GLU A 336 -6.82 22.26 62.59
C GLU A 336 -6.85 20.73 62.36
N CYS A 337 -5.95 20.00 63.02
CA CYS A 337 -5.94 18.53 62.99
C CYS A 337 -7.15 17.93 63.74
N ASP A 338 -7.86 17.00 63.11
CA ASP A 338 -8.99 16.31 63.70
C ASP A 338 -8.51 15.13 64.55
N LEU A 339 -8.59 15.25 65.88
CA LEU A 339 -8.10 14.26 66.84
C LEU A 339 -8.73 12.87 66.72
N THR A 340 -9.88 12.73 66.04
CA THR A 340 -10.46 11.41 65.77
C THR A 340 -9.56 10.64 64.79
N GLY A 341 -9.15 11.28 63.69
CA GLY A 341 -8.30 10.66 62.67
C GLY A 341 -6.81 10.98 62.77
N SER A 342 -6.40 12.04 63.48
CA SER A 342 -5.00 12.43 63.68
C SER A 342 -4.42 11.86 64.99
N ILE A 343 -3.09 11.74 65.03
CA ILE A 343 -2.35 11.24 66.20
C ILE A 343 -2.20 12.34 67.26
N ILE A 344 -1.88 13.57 66.84
CA ILE A 344 -1.79 14.77 67.69
C ILE A 344 -2.34 16.02 66.97
N ALA A 345 -2.40 17.16 67.67
CA ALA A 345 -2.91 18.44 67.16
C ALA A 345 -1.86 19.30 66.42
N GLU A 346 -0.58 18.94 66.50
CA GLU A 346 0.50 19.63 65.81
C GLU A 346 0.56 19.22 64.33
N CYS A 347 0.90 20.16 63.46
CA CYS A 347 1.10 19.93 62.03
C CYS A 347 2.48 20.38 61.56
N ASN A 348 2.90 19.90 60.39
CA ASN A 348 4.17 20.30 59.80
C ASN A 348 4.23 21.83 59.57
N LYS A 349 5.26 22.49 60.13
CA LYS A 349 5.41 23.96 60.12
C LYS A 349 5.48 24.63 58.74
N ALA A 350 5.76 23.87 57.68
CA ALA A 350 5.79 24.36 56.30
C ALA A 350 4.54 23.93 55.51
N SER A 351 4.14 22.65 55.58
CA SER A 351 3.08 22.09 54.73
C SER A 351 1.68 22.04 55.36
N GLY A 352 1.58 22.17 56.67
CA GLY A 352 0.31 22.14 57.39
C GLY A 352 -0.39 20.79 57.43
N PHE A 353 0.32 19.70 57.11
CA PHE A 353 -0.22 18.34 57.20
C PHE A 353 -0.14 17.80 58.63
N CYS A 354 -1.24 17.19 59.06
CA CYS A 354 -1.38 16.45 60.31
C CYS A 354 -1.03 14.97 60.10
N GLU A 355 -0.53 14.31 61.15
CA GLU A 355 -0.19 12.88 61.09
C GLU A 355 -1.44 12.01 61.34
N CYS A 356 -1.81 11.18 60.37
CA CYS A 356 -3.08 10.44 60.39
C CYS A 356 -2.92 8.98 60.85
N LYS A 357 -3.92 8.49 61.60
CA LYS A 357 -4.09 7.08 61.97
C LYS A 357 -4.42 6.23 60.73
N ALA A 358 -4.12 4.94 60.78
CA ALA A 358 -4.47 4.00 59.71
C ALA A 358 -5.98 4.02 59.42
N ASN A 359 -6.35 3.90 58.13
CA ASN A 359 -7.68 4.07 57.55
C ASN A 359 -8.19 5.52 57.41
N PHE A 360 -7.41 6.54 57.83
CA PHE A 360 -7.75 7.96 57.70
C PHE A 360 -6.80 8.71 56.76
N THR A 361 -7.24 9.84 56.19
CA THR A 361 -6.47 10.64 55.24
C THR A 361 -6.94 12.12 55.18
N GLY A 362 -6.28 12.91 54.33
CA GLY A 362 -6.51 14.34 54.14
C GLY A 362 -5.66 15.21 55.07
N ARG A 363 -5.46 16.49 54.71
CA ARG A 363 -4.55 17.42 55.43
C ARG A 363 -4.78 17.46 56.95
N ARG A 364 -6.04 17.32 57.37
CA ARG A 364 -6.52 17.37 58.77
C ARG A 364 -6.91 16.01 59.33
N CYS A 365 -6.71 14.91 58.59
CA CYS A 365 -7.09 13.54 58.93
C CYS A 365 -8.61 13.28 59.12
N ASN A 366 -9.47 14.15 58.60
CA ASN A 366 -10.92 14.09 58.74
C ASN A 366 -11.65 13.38 57.57
N LYS A 367 -10.96 12.48 56.84
CA LYS A 367 -11.52 11.69 55.75
C LYS A 367 -11.05 10.23 55.85
N CYS A 368 -11.80 9.30 55.27
CA CYS A 368 -11.36 7.90 55.15
C CYS A 368 -10.34 7.73 54.01
N SER A 369 -9.35 6.85 54.20
CA SER A 369 -8.39 6.50 53.14
C SER A 369 -9.04 5.73 51.99
N ALA A 370 -8.42 5.75 50.80
CA ALA A 370 -8.90 5.00 49.64
C ALA A 370 -9.13 3.52 49.99
N GLY A 371 -10.33 3.00 49.65
CA GLY A 371 -10.79 1.66 50.03
C GLY A 371 -11.71 1.62 51.26
N TYR A 372 -11.96 2.76 51.91
CA TYR A 372 -12.80 2.87 53.11
C TYR A 372 -13.80 4.04 53.01
N TYR A 373 -14.97 3.91 53.63
CA TYR A 373 -16.07 4.89 53.59
C TYR A 373 -16.75 5.07 54.96
N GLY A 374 -17.51 6.17 55.13
CA GLY A 374 -18.29 6.43 56.36
C GLY A 374 -17.44 6.93 57.54
N TYR A 375 -16.87 8.14 57.41
CA TYR A 375 -16.21 8.83 58.52
C TYR A 375 -17.23 9.12 59.65
N PRO A 376 -16.90 8.95 60.95
CA PRO A 376 -15.58 8.69 61.52
C PRO A 376 -15.17 7.21 61.65
N GLN A 377 -16.00 6.25 61.23
CA GLN A 377 -15.72 4.81 61.46
C GLN A 377 -14.89 4.16 60.34
N CYS A 378 -14.94 4.68 59.12
CA CYS A 378 -14.13 4.27 57.96
C CYS A 378 -14.10 2.75 57.72
N SER A 379 -15.23 2.21 57.25
CA SER A 379 -15.43 0.79 56.93
C SER A 379 -14.96 0.42 55.52
N ALA A 380 -14.45 -0.81 55.32
CA ALA A 380 -13.85 -1.22 54.05
C ALA A 380 -14.89 -1.51 52.93
N CYS A 381 -14.61 -1.04 51.70
CA CYS A 381 -15.48 -1.16 50.53
C CYS A 381 -15.67 -2.61 50.03
N ASN A 382 -14.58 -3.39 49.95
CA ASN A 382 -14.56 -4.77 49.43
C ASN A 382 -15.13 -4.94 47.99
N CYS A 383 -14.66 -4.11 47.05
CA CYS A 383 -15.05 -4.19 45.64
C CYS A 383 -14.46 -5.40 44.91
N ASP A 384 -15.21 -6.00 43.97
CA ASP A 384 -14.73 -7.11 43.15
C ASP A 384 -13.65 -6.66 42.14
N LYS A 385 -12.58 -7.45 42.04
CA LYS A 385 -11.38 -7.12 41.24
C LYS A 385 -11.64 -7.13 39.73
N PHE A 386 -12.58 -7.93 39.24
CA PHE A 386 -12.91 -8.02 37.82
C PHE A 386 -13.92 -6.94 37.44
N GLY A 387 -15.00 -6.79 38.22
CA GLY A 387 -16.10 -5.89 37.88
C GLY A 387 -15.94 -4.42 38.25
N SER A 388 -15.11 -4.07 39.24
CA SER A 388 -14.91 -2.67 39.64
C SER A 388 -13.77 -1.96 38.89
N TYR A 389 -13.83 -0.63 38.81
CA TYR A 389 -12.72 0.21 38.34
C TYR A 389 -11.55 0.30 39.34
N GLY A 390 -11.79 -0.04 40.61
CA GLY A 390 -10.80 0.03 41.68
C GLY A 390 -11.42 -0.28 43.04
N VAL A 391 -10.61 -0.22 44.10
CA VAL A 391 -11.01 -0.59 45.47
C VAL A 391 -11.89 0.45 46.18
N THR A 392 -12.14 1.61 45.56
CA THR A 392 -12.90 2.72 46.14
C THR A 392 -14.41 2.59 45.91
N CYS A 393 -15.18 3.12 46.86
CA CYS A 393 -16.63 3.16 46.85
C CYS A 393 -17.15 4.55 47.26
N ASN A 394 -18.43 4.81 47.06
CA ASN A 394 -19.09 6.03 47.53
C ASN A 394 -19.37 6.00 49.06
N ASP A 395 -19.90 7.09 49.61
CA ASP A 395 -20.20 7.23 51.05
C ASP A 395 -21.25 6.23 51.58
N ASN A 396 -21.94 5.50 50.71
CA ASN A 396 -22.88 4.43 51.05
C ASN A 396 -22.27 3.02 50.90
N GLY A 397 -20.99 2.91 50.57
CA GLY A 397 -20.29 1.63 50.40
C GLY A 397 -20.42 0.99 49.02
N GLN A 398 -21.03 1.66 48.04
CA GLN A 398 -21.25 1.13 46.69
C GLN A 398 -20.02 1.37 45.81
N CYS A 399 -19.49 0.30 45.22
CA CYS A 399 -18.31 0.31 44.37
C CYS A 399 -18.60 0.87 42.96
N PHE A 400 -17.57 1.45 42.33
CA PHE A 400 -17.67 1.96 40.96
C PHE A 400 -17.49 0.83 39.94
N CYS A 401 -18.59 0.34 39.37
CA CYS A 401 -18.60 -0.79 38.44
C CYS A 401 -18.29 -0.38 37.00
N LYS A 402 -17.54 -1.24 36.30
CA LYS A 402 -17.35 -1.18 34.84
C LYS A 402 -18.69 -1.35 34.13
N SER A 403 -18.80 -0.81 32.92
CA SER A 403 -20.04 -0.70 32.12
C SER A 403 -20.94 -1.94 32.11
N ASN A 404 -20.33 -3.13 32.06
CA ASN A 404 -20.96 -4.43 31.87
C ASN A 404 -21.26 -5.17 33.18
N PHE A 405 -20.88 -4.60 34.32
CA PHE A 405 -20.98 -5.20 35.65
C PHE A 405 -21.98 -4.42 36.51
N ASP A 406 -22.55 -5.11 37.50
CA ASP A 406 -23.60 -4.63 38.38
C ASP A 406 -23.47 -5.28 39.77
N GLY A 407 -24.26 -4.82 40.75
CA GLY A 407 -24.17 -5.24 42.15
C GLY A 407 -23.45 -4.21 43.02
N THR A 408 -23.61 -4.34 44.34
CA THR A 408 -23.07 -3.34 45.29
C THR A 408 -21.55 -3.31 45.34
N LYS A 409 -20.91 -4.43 44.97
CA LYS A 409 -19.48 -4.65 44.90
C LYS A 409 -19.02 -4.99 43.48
N CYS A 410 -19.89 -4.86 42.47
CA CYS A 410 -19.65 -5.22 41.06
C CYS A 410 -19.48 -6.73 40.82
N GLU A 411 -20.12 -7.55 41.66
CA GLU A 411 -19.96 -9.00 41.79
C GLU A 411 -20.76 -9.85 40.76
N LYS A 412 -21.49 -9.21 39.84
CA LYS A 412 -22.33 -9.89 38.83
C LYS A 412 -22.33 -9.09 37.51
N CYS A 413 -22.75 -9.75 36.42
CA CYS A 413 -22.99 -9.03 35.16
C CYS A 413 -24.26 -8.17 35.24
N LYS A 414 -24.24 -7.07 34.50
CA LYS A 414 -25.38 -6.19 34.29
C LYS A 414 -26.42 -6.86 33.39
N ALA A 415 -27.67 -6.40 33.43
CA ALA A 415 -28.72 -6.92 32.56
C ALA A 415 -28.29 -6.89 31.07
N ASN A 416 -28.55 -8.00 30.37
CA ASN A 416 -28.14 -8.28 28.98
C ASN A 416 -26.63 -8.60 28.75
N PHE A 417 -25.82 -8.72 29.81
CA PHE A 417 -24.44 -9.23 29.74
C PHE A 417 -24.33 -10.59 30.42
N PHE A 418 -23.48 -11.47 29.89
CA PHE A 418 -23.42 -12.88 30.26
C PHE A 418 -21.98 -13.35 30.54
N ASN A 419 -21.81 -14.54 31.13
CA ASN A 419 -20.51 -15.19 31.34
C ASN A 419 -19.56 -14.43 32.30
N TYR A 420 -19.94 -14.27 33.57
CA TYR A 420 -19.06 -13.74 34.63
C TYR A 420 -17.81 -14.65 34.81
N PRO A 421 -16.58 -14.11 34.96
CA PRO A 421 -16.21 -12.71 35.24
C PRO A 421 -15.90 -11.86 33.99
N ILE A 422 -16.28 -12.29 32.79
CA ILE A 422 -16.01 -11.54 31.54
C ILE A 422 -17.12 -10.51 31.28
N CYS A 423 -18.39 -10.90 31.50
CA CYS A 423 -19.56 -10.05 31.26
C CYS A 423 -19.58 -9.47 29.83
N GLU A 424 -19.71 -10.37 28.86
CA GLU A 424 -19.74 -10.09 27.42
C GLU A 424 -21.18 -9.95 26.89
N GLU A 425 -21.33 -9.25 25.76
CA GLU A 425 -22.62 -9.10 25.07
C GLU A 425 -22.98 -10.35 24.24
N CYS A 426 -24.28 -10.59 24.04
CA CYS A 426 -24.77 -11.72 23.25
C CYS A 426 -24.66 -11.42 21.73
N ASN A 427 -23.46 -11.59 21.16
CA ASN A 427 -23.11 -11.20 19.79
C ASN A 427 -23.06 -12.37 18.78
N CYS A 428 -23.93 -13.37 18.94
CA CYS A 428 -23.99 -14.54 18.06
C CYS A 428 -24.41 -14.19 16.62
N ASP A 429 -23.73 -14.76 15.61
CA ASP A 429 -24.10 -14.63 14.19
C ASP A 429 -25.40 -15.40 13.89
N GLN A 430 -26.46 -14.63 13.65
CA GLN A 430 -27.81 -15.13 13.37
C GLN A 430 -27.89 -16.12 12.20
N ARG A 431 -26.88 -16.15 11.29
CA ARG A 431 -26.82 -17.11 10.19
C ARG A 431 -26.41 -18.51 10.65
N GLY A 432 -25.53 -18.59 11.64
CA GLY A 432 -24.91 -19.83 12.09
C GLY A 432 -25.44 -20.39 13.42
N VAL A 433 -26.26 -19.63 14.13
CA VAL A 433 -26.96 -20.06 15.35
C VAL A 433 -28.03 -21.12 15.05
N SER A 434 -28.14 -22.11 15.93
CA SER A 434 -29.13 -23.19 15.88
C SER A 434 -30.55 -22.69 16.16
N THR A 435 -31.56 -23.29 15.53
CA THR A 435 -32.98 -22.98 15.78
C THR A 435 -33.44 -23.32 17.20
N ALA A 436 -32.67 -24.10 17.95
CA ALA A 436 -32.90 -24.41 19.37
C ALA A 436 -32.26 -23.39 20.34
N PHE A 437 -31.58 -22.36 19.84
CA PHE A 437 -30.94 -21.35 20.68
C PHE A 437 -31.98 -20.35 21.21
N LEU A 438 -32.18 -20.35 22.54
CA LEU A 438 -33.17 -19.52 23.22
C LEU A 438 -32.58 -18.25 23.87
N GLY A 439 -31.26 -18.05 23.80
CA GLY A 439 -30.54 -16.92 24.40
C GLY A 439 -29.23 -17.31 25.08
N CYS A 440 -28.30 -16.35 25.19
CA CYS A 440 -27.00 -16.54 25.86
C CYS A 440 -27.12 -16.85 27.37
N ASP A 441 -28.29 -16.62 27.98
CA ASP A 441 -28.57 -16.91 29.40
C ASP A 441 -28.84 -18.41 29.68
N LYS A 442 -29.00 -19.23 28.63
CA LYS A 442 -29.26 -20.68 28.73
C LYS A 442 -28.05 -21.55 28.38
N VAL A 443 -26.89 -20.94 28.16
CA VAL A 443 -25.67 -21.61 27.69
C VAL A 443 -24.77 -21.99 28.88
N PRO A 444 -24.07 -23.15 28.86
CA PRO A 444 -23.12 -23.51 29.91
C PRO A 444 -21.95 -22.53 30.05
N ILE A 445 -21.40 -22.41 31.26
CA ILE A 445 -20.25 -21.53 31.55
C ILE A 445 -19.06 -21.88 30.63
N GLY A 446 -18.59 -20.90 29.88
CA GLY A 446 -17.49 -21.04 28.91
C GLY A 446 -17.92 -21.03 27.44
N GLU A 447 -19.19 -21.34 27.14
CA GLU A 447 -19.80 -21.20 25.81
C GLU A 447 -20.67 -19.92 25.76
N LEU A 448 -20.89 -19.38 24.55
CA LEU A 448 -21.70 -18.17 24.34
C LEU A 448 -22.90 -18.39 23.40
N CYS A 449 -22.74 -19.23 22.38
CA CYS A 449 -23.71 -19.43 21.30
C CYS A 449 -23.84 -20.92 20.94
N ILE A 450 -25.05 -21.40 20.66
CA ILE A 450 -25.28 -22.78 20.18
C ILE A 450 -25.31 -22.78 18.65
N CYS A 451 -24.29 -23.34 18.01
CA CYS A 451 -24.13 -23.30 16.56
C CYS A 451 -24.87 -24.44 15.82
N LYS A 452 -25.17 -24.22 14.55
CA LYS A 452 -25.68 -25.23 13.60
C LYS A 452 -24.66 -26.35 13.34
N PRO A 453 -25.09 -27.54 12.89
CA PRO A 453 -24.24 -28.72 12.74
C PRO A 453 -22.91 -28.54 12.00
N LEU A 454 -22.84 -27.72 10.94
CA LEU A 454 -21.65 -27.50 10.12
C LEU A 454 -20.96 -26.15 10.38
N VAL A 455 -21.30 -25.49 11.49
CA VAL A 455 -20.82 -24.15 11.88
C VAL A 455 -19.88 -24.23 13.09
N ALA A 456 -18.90 -23.34 13.13
CA ALA A 456 -17.86 -23.21 14.14
C ALA A 456 -17.67 -21.75 14.59
N GLY A 457 -16.74 -21.55 15.52
CA GLY A 457 -16.47 -20.26 16.16
C GLY A 457 -17.36 -20.01 17.39
N ARG A 458 -16.83 -19.31 18.40
CA ARG A 458 -17.53 -19.00 19.67
C ARG A 458 -18.86 -18.26 19.47
N ILE A 459 -18.94 -17.48 18.39
CA ILE A 459 -20.13 -16.71 17.99
C ILE A 459 -20.85 -17.29 16.75
N CYS A 460 -20.54 -18.53 16.35
CA CYS A 460 -21.15 -19.22 15.21
C CYS A 460 -21.00 -18.50 13.85
N ASN A 461 -19.91 -17.77 13.63
CA ASN A 461 -19.67 -16.94 12.45
C ASN A 461 -18.81 -17.61 11.36
N GLN A 462 -18.32 -18.83 11.58
CA GLN A 462 -17.40 -19.54 10.69
C GLN A 462 -17.96 -20.90 10.29
N CYS A 463 -17.57 -21.43 9.12
CA CYS A 463 -17.87 -22.81 8.79
C CYS A 463 -16.88 -23.77 9.47
N LYS A 464 -17.32 -25.01 9.75
CA LYS A 464 -16.37 -26.09 10.08
C LYS A 464 -15.49 -26.32 8.86
N ALA A 465 -14.19 -26.59 9.07
CA ALA A 465 -13.28 -26.91 7.97
C ALA A 465 -13.85 -28.03 7.08
N THR A 466 -13.57 -27.98 5.77
CA THR A 466 -14.24 -28.69 4.64
C THR A 466 -15.67 -28.23 4.30
N TYR A 467 -16.14 -27.14 4.90
CA TYR A 467 -17.41 -26.50 4.56
C TYR A 467 -17.22 -24.98 4.39
N TRP A 468 -18.10 -24.35 3.61
CA TRP A 468 -18.08 -22.92 3.26
C TRP A 468 -19.52 -22.39 3.12
N ASN A 469 -19.69 -21.11 2.74
CA ASN A 469 -20.99 -20.52 2.39
C ASN A 469 -21.99 -20.49 3.58
N LEU A 470 -21.65 -19.76 4.65
CA LEU A 470 -22.51 -19.65 5.84
C LEU A 470 -23.83 -18.89 5.55
N GLN A 471 -24.95 -19.62 5.58
CA GLN A 471 -26.29 -19.11 5.27
C GLN A 471 -27.31 -19.33 6.39
N ALA A 472 -28.10 -18.28 6.67
CA ALA A 472 -29.21 -18.34 7.62
C ALA A 472 -30.28 -19.39 7.27
N ARG A 473 -30.59 -19.55 5.97
CA ARG A 473 -31.63 -20.47 5.48
C ARG A 473 -31.19 -21.93 5.43
N ASN A 474 -29.89 -22.20 5.40
CA ASN A 474 -29.36 -23.56 5.44
C ASN A 474 -29.50 -24.11 6.87
N PRO A 475 -30.21 -25.23 7.11
CA PRO A 475 -30.40 -25.78 8.45
C PRO A 475 -29.08 -26.30 9.06
N ASN A 476 -28.13 -26.72 8.23
CA ASN A 476 -26.79 -27.12 8.65
C ASN A 476 -25.82 -25.91 8.76
N GLY A 477 -26.21 -24.76 8.21
CA GLY A 477 -25.46 -23.51 8.19
C GLY A 477 -24.55 -23.36 6.98
N CYS A 478 -23.68 -24.35 6.73
CA CYS A 478 -22.69 -24.33 5.66
C CYS A 478 -22.90 -25.47 4.64
N GLU A 479 -22.22 -25.37 3.50
CA GLU A 479 -22.23 -26.31 2.37
C GLU A 479 -20.84 -26.93 2.19
N GLU A 480 -20.75 -28.13 1.59
CA GLU A 480 -19.47 -28.83 1.43
C GLU A 480 -18.56 -28.16 0.38
N CYS A 481 -17.24 -28.14 0.63
CA CYS A 481 -16.27 -27.59 -0.31
C CYS A 481 -16.31 -28.28 -1.68
N GLY A 482 -16.36 -29.61 -1.73
CA GLY A 482 -16.35 -30.39 -2.97
C GLY A 482 -15.04 -30.28 -3.77
N CYS A 483 -13.91 -30.15 -3.08
CA CYS A 483 -12.57 -30.11 -3.69
C CYS A 483 -12.18 -31.46 -4.32
N SER A 484 -11.51 -31.44 -5.48
CA SER A 484 -11.01 -32.66 -6.13
C SER A 484 -9.61 -33.04 -5.63
N PRO A 485 -9.41 -34.18 -4.92
CA PRO A 485 -8.10 -34.57 -4.40
C PRO A 485 -7.02 -34.76 -5.48
N SER A 486 -7.41 -35.02 -6.73
CA SER A 486 -6.51 -35.13 -7.88
C SER A 486 -5.82 -33.82 -8.24
N GLY A 487 -6.50 -32.69 -8.02
CA GLY A 487 -6.06 -31.35 -8.39
C GLY A 487 -5.71 -30.45 -7.21
N THR A 488 -5.94 -30.87 -5.96
CA THR A 488 -5.48 -30.16 -4.76
C THR A 488 -4.10 -30.62 -4.29
N LEU A 489 -3.46 -29.77 -3.49
CA LEU A 489 -2.18 -30.06 -2.85
C LEU A 489 -2.36 -31.15 -1.78
N SER A 490 -1.48 -32.15 -1.73
CA SER A 490 -1.52 -33.27 -0.76
C SER A 490 -2.88 -33.97 -0.58
N GLY A 491 -3.74 -33.93 -1.61
CA GLY A 491 -5.12 -34.45 -1.51
C GLY A 491 -6.01 -33.74 -0.49
N LEU A 492 -5.64 -32.52 -0.08
CA LEU A 492 -6.42 -31.69 0.83
C LEU A 492 -7.79 -31.36 0.25
N VAL A 493 -8.83 -31.30 1.09
CA VAL A 493 -10.21 -31.03 0.67
C VAL A 493 -10.85 -29.86 1.44
N ASP A 494 -10.07 -29.16 2.26
CA ASP A 494 -10.44 -27.87 2.81
C ASP A 494 -10.44 -26.76 1.74
N CYS A 495 -11.22 -25.72 2.02
CA CYS A 495 -11.39 -24.56 1.17
C CYS A 495 -11.58 -23.32 2.05
N ASP A 496 -11.41 -22.16 1.44
CA ASP A 496 -11.77 -20.87 2.02
C ASP A 496 -13.26 -20.83 2.43
N ASP A 497 -13.56 -20.42 3.67
CA ASP A 497 -14.88 -20.58 4.28
C ASP A 497 -15.95 -19.61 3.72
N VAL A 498 -15.52 -18.55 3.04
CA VAL A 498 -16.38 -17.56 2.38
C VAL A 498 -16.57 -17.86 0.89
N SER A 499 -15.47 -18.01 0.13
CA SER A 499 -15.49 -18.18 -1.34
C SER A 499 -15.57 -19.63 -1.79
N GLY A 500 -15.29 -20.58 -0.91
CA GLY A 500 -15.24 -22.00 -1.23
C GLY A 500 -14.06 -22.41 -2.10
N GLN A 501 -13.05 -21.55 -2.29
CA GLN A 501 -11.89 -21.85 -3.15
C GLN A 501 -10.98 -22.91 -2.50
N CYS A 502 -10.79 -24.02 -3.20
CA CYS A 502 -9.94 -25.12 -2.79
C CYS A 502 -8.45 -24.85 -3.10
N GLN A 503 -7.56 -25.53 -2.37
CA GLN A 503 -6.10 -25.37 -2.48
C GLN A 503 -5.50 -26.12 -3.67
N CYS A 504 -5.58 -25.52 -4.86
CA CYS A 504 -5.18 -26.17 -6.12
C CYS A 504 -3.66 -26.27 -6.33
N LYS A 505 -3.23 -27.36 -6.97
CA LYS A 505 -1.88 -27.54 -7.53
C LYS A 505 -1.54 -26.41 -8.52
N ALA A 506 -0.25 -26.11 -8.69
CA ALA A 506 0.24 -24.89 -9.35
C ALA A 506 -0.23 -24.67 -10.81
N HIS A 507 -0.57 -25.72 -11.56
CA HIS A 507 -1.06 -25.64 -12.94
C HIS A 507 -2.56 -25.97 -13.08
N VAL A 508 -3.27 -26.00 -11.96
CA VAL A 508 -4.71 -26.29 -11.84
C VAL A 508 -5.48 -25.03 -11.40
N SER A 509 -6.77 -25.00 -11.70
CA SER A 509 -7.66 -23.86 -11.52
C SER A 509 -9.14 -24.28 -11.36
N GLY A 510 -9.98 -23.28 -11.10
CA GLY A 510 -11.39 -23.46 -10.76
C GLY A 510 -11.60 -23.68 -9.26
N ARG A 511 -12.80 -23.38 -8.78
CA ARG A 511 -13.15 -23.43 -7.34
C ARG A 511 -12.81 -24.78 -6.69
N ASN A 512 -13.07 -25.87 -7.41
CA ASN A 512 -12.88 -27.26 -6.97
C ASN A 512 -11.61 -27.96 -7.52
N CYS A 513 -10.70 -27.21 -8.15
CA CYS A 513 -9.45 -27.72 -8.72
C CYS A 513 -9.61 -28.85 -9.77
N THR A 514 -10.61 -28.75 -10.65
CA THR A 514 -10.88 -29.76 -11.70
C THR A 514 -10.41 -29.37 -13.10
N THR A 515 -9.90 -28.15 -13.30
CA THR A 515 -9.62 -27.59 -14.64
C THR A 515 -8.19 -27.08 -14.73
N CYS A 516 -7.45 -27.46 -15.78
CA CYS A 516 -6.09 -26.97 -16.02
C CYS A 516 -6.06 -25.46 -16.30
N ARG A 517 -5.01 -24.76 -15.85
CA ARG A 517 -4.79 -23.34 -16.17
C ARG A 517 -4.58 -23.16 -17.68
N PRO A 518 -4.93 -21.99 -18.27
CA PRO A 518 -4.62 -21.69 -19.66
C PRO A 518 -3.13 -21.89 -19.96
N GLY A 519 -2.82 -22.64 -21.04
CA GLY A 519 -1.45 -23.02 -21.37
C GLY A 519 -0.97 -24.34 -20.73
N TYR A 520 -1.87 -25.08 -20.07
CA TYR A 520 -1.64 -26.43 -19.52
C TYR A 520 -2.82 -27.37 -19.85
N TYR A 521 -2.57 -28.67 -19.89
CA TYR A 521 -3.57 -29.71 -20.17
C TYR A 521 -3.31 -31.01 -19.36
N ASN A 522 -4.25 -31.96 -19.45
CA ASN A 522 -4.18 -33.30 -18.83
C ASN A 522 -3.94 -33.26 -17.31
N LEU A 523 -5.03 -33.10 -16.55
CA LEU A 523 -5.00 -33.15 -15.08
C LEU A 523 -4.67 -34.57 -14.61
N ASP A 524 -3.52 -34.73 -13.97
CA ASP A 524 -2.95 -35.99 -13.51
C ASP A 524 -2.75 -35.96 -11.98
N PRO A 525 -3.32 -36.91 -11.21
CA PRO A 525 -3.08 -37.02 -9.78
C PRO A 525 -1.60 -37.25 -9.41
N SER A 526 -0.84 -37.98 -10.24
CA SER A 526 0.57 -38.31 -10.02
C SER A 526 1.51 -37.11 -10.21
N ASN A 527 1.09 -36.12 -11.00
CA ASN A 527 1.83 -34.89 -11.25
C ASN A 527 1.64 -33.90 -10.08
N PRO A 528 2.70 -33.46 -9.38
CA PRO A 528 2.59 -32.50 -8.26
C PRO A 528 2.19 -31.09 -8.72
N PHE A 529 2.46 -30.73 -9.99
CA PHE A 529 1.92 -29.50 -10.60
C PHE A 529 0.48 -29.66 -11.09
N GLY A 530 -0.02 -30.90 -11.20
CA GLY A 530 -1.37 -31.28 -11.60
C GLY A 530 -1.56 -31.37 -13.11
N CYS A 531 -1.26 -30.31 -13.88
CA CYS A 531 -1.37 -30.32 -15.34
C CYS A 531 -0.02 -30.11 -16.02
N GLN A 532 0.19 -30.71 -17.19
CA GLN A 532 1.40 -30.56 -18.00
C GLN A 532 1.29 -29.40 -19.00
N PRO A 533 2.38 -28.72 -19.38
CA PRO A 533 2.32 -27.53 -20.25
C PRO A 533 1.94 -27.85 -21.70
N CYS A 534 1.24 -26.91 -22.35
CA CYS A 534 1.01 -26.92 -23.79
C CYS A 534 2.31 -26.64 -24.55
N ASN A 535 2.72 -27.54 -25.44
CA ASN A 535 3.87 -27.35 -26.32
C ASN A 535 3.42 -26.85 -27.71
N CYS A 536 2.77 -25.69 -27.80
CA CYS A 536 2.34 -25.14 -29.09
C CYS A 536 3.49 -24.41 -29.79
N ASP A 537 3.69 -24.69 -31.07
CA ASP A 537 4.68 -24.03 -31.93
C ASP A 537 4.35 -22.54 -32.12
N ILE A 538 5.35 -21.68 -31.95
CA ILE A 538 5.16 -20.22 -32.00
C ILE A 538 4.95 -19.69 -33.42
N GLY A 539 5.53 -20.36 -34.42
CA GLY A 539 5.36 -20.04 -35.83
C GLY A 539 4.02 -20.51 -36.39
N GLY A 540 3.59 -21.71 -36.02
CA GLY A 540 2.44 -22.41 -36.59
C GLY A 540 1.15 -22.38 -35.79
N SER A 541 1.17 -22.07 -34.48
CA SER A 541 -0.05 -21.82 -33.70
C SER A 541 -0.45 -20.33 -33.68
N TYR A 542 -1.72 -20.05 -33.37
CA TYR A 542 -2.20 -18.70 -33.05
C TYR A 542 -1.84 -18.25 -31.62
N SER A 543 -1.63 -19.20 -30.71
CA SER A 543 -1.38 -18.95 -29.29
C SER A 543 -0.80 -20.19 -28.61
N SER A 544 0.00 -19.98 -27.58
CA SER A 544 0.50 -21.03 -26.68
C SER A 544 -0.54 -21.59 -25.69
N ILE A 545 -1.83 -21.35 -25.94
CA ILE A 545 -2.96 -21.94 -25.20
C ILE A 545 -3.53 -23.09 -26.03
N CYS A 546 -3.57 -24.27 -25.44
CA CYS A 546 -4.17 -25.48 -26.01
C CYS A 546 -5.44 -25.88 -25.23
N ASP A 547 -6.19 -26.84 -25.77
CA ASP A 547 -7.31 -27.44 -25.05
C ASP A 547 -6.86 -28.16 -23.77
N GLY A 548 -7.47 -27.81 -22.64
CA GLY A 548 -7.05 -28.25 -21.30
C GLY A 548 -7.22 -29.73 -20.98
N ARG A 549 -7.84 -30.52 -21.88
CA ARG A 549 -7.94 -31.99 -21.73
C ARG A 549 -7.02 -32.73 -22.70
N THR A 550 -7.10 -32.38 -23.98
CA THR A 550 -6.44 -33.10 -25.09
C THR A 550 -5.04 -32.58 -25.41
N GLY A 551 -4.74 -31.34 -25.05
CA GLY A 551 -3.49 -30.67 -25.42
C GLY A 551 -3.48 -30.10 -26.85
N GLN A 552 -4.61 -30.10 -27.57
CA GLN A 552 -4.67 -29.63 -28.95
C GLN A 552 -4.50 -28.10 -29.04
N CYS A 553 -3.47 -27.65 -29.76
CA CYS A 553 -3.20 -26.24 -30.03
C CYS A 553 -4.07 -25.70 -31.17
N ARG A 554 -4.33 -24.39 -31.17
CA ARG A 554 -5.07 -23.70 -32.25
C ARG A 554 -4.12 -23.36 -33.40
N CYS A 555 -4.09 -24.19 -34.43
CA CYS A 555 -3.17 -24.03 -35.56
C CYS A 555 -3.62 -22.96 -36.55
N LYS A 556 -2.63 -22.27 -37.15
CA LYS A 556 -2.81 -21.36 -38.29
C LYS A 556 -3.24 -22.17 -39.54
N PRO A 557 -3.79 -21.52 -40.58
CA PRO A 557 -4.29 -22.23 -41.76
C PRO A 557 -3.15 -23.01 -42.44
N ARG A 558 -3.45 -24.23 -42.91
CA ARG A 558 -2.50 -25.14 -43.60
C ARG A 558 -1.37 -25.67 -42.70
N ILE A 559 -1.57 -25.65 -41.38
CA ILE A 559 -0.69 -26.26 -40.38
C ILE A 559 -1.53 -27.21 -39.52
N ASN A 560 -1.01 -28.40 -39.21
CA ASN A 560 -1.71 -29.48 -38.50
C ASN A 560 -0.89 -30.02 -37.32
N ASN A 561 -1.27 -31.21 -36.84
CA ASN A 561 -0.77 -31.88 -35.63
C ASN A 561 -1.17 -31.21 -34.29
N ARG A 562 -0.80 -31.83 -33.16
CA ARG A 562 -1.22 -31.38 -31.82
C ARG A 562 -0.57 -30.06 -31.43
N ASN A 563 0.69 -29.87 -31.81
CA ASN A 563 1.52 -28.72 -31.49
C ASN A 563 1.53 -27.63 -32.56
N CYS A 564 0.93 -27.84 -33.72
CA CYS A 564 0.98 -26.94 -34.88
C CYS A 564 2.39 -26.77 -35.48
N SER A 565 3.21 -27.83 -35.48
CA SER A 565 4.60 -27.78 -36.01
C SER A 565 4.75 -28.31 -37.43
N GLU A 566 3.73 -28.93 -38.01
CA GLU A 566 3.80 -29.56 -39.33
C GLU A 566 2.87 -28.87 -40.33
N PRO A 567 3.30 -28.70 -41.60
CA PRO A 567 2.40 -28.26 -42.65
C PRO A 567 1.43 -29.39 -43.00
N VAL A 568 0.22 -29.04 -43.45
CA VAL A 568 -0.69 -30.05 -44.05
C VAL A 568 -0.08 -30.64 -45.32
N GLU A 569 -0.59 -31.79 -45.76
CA GLU A 569 -0.13 -32.44 -47.00
C GLU A 569 -0.08 -31.46 -48.19
N MET A 570 0.91 -31.67 -49.07
CA MET A 570 1.21 -30.83 -50.23
C MET A 570 1.56 -29.36 -49.91
N HIS A 571 1.93 -29.04 -48.67
CA HIS A 571 2.44 -27.72 -48.28
C HIS A 571 3.84 -27.79 -47.68
N TYR A 572 4.56 -26.67 -47.69
CA TYR A 572 5.90 -26.53 -47.15
C TYR A 572 6.05 -25.19 -46.40
N PHE A 573 6.97 -25.12 -45.45
CA PHE A 573 7.37 -23.84 -44.87
C PHE A 573 8.35 -23.13 -45.82
N PRO A 574 8.11 -21.86 -46.20
CA PRO A 574 9.01 -21.13 -47.07
C PRO A 574 10.39 -20.97 -46.43
N SER A 575 11.45 -21.11 -47.23
CA SER A 575 12.81 -20.83 -46.76
C SER A 575 12.97 -19.36 -46.39
N LEU A 576 14.02 -19.05 -45.62
CA LEU A 576 14.40 -17.67 -45.31
C LEU A 576 14.53 -16.82 -46.58
N THR A 577 15.06 -17.38 -47.69
CA THR A 577 15.26 -16.69 -48.97
C THR A 577 14.05 -16.70 -49.92
N HIS A 578 12.82 -17.01 -49.48
CA HIS A 578 11.63 -17.06 -50.35
C HIS A 578 11.31 -15.79 -51.17
N MET A 579 11.89 -14.63 -50.84
CA MET A 579 11.88 -13.41 -51.67
C MET A 579 13.24 -13.21 -52.33
N GLN A 580 13.61 -14.16 -53.17
CA GLN A 580 14.84 -14.21 -53.97
C GLN A 580 14.54 -13.80 -55.41
N TYR A 581 15.39 -12.93 -55.95
CA TYR A 581 15.31 -12.40 -57.31
C TYR A 581 16.63 -12.72 -58.03
N GLU A 582 16.56 -13.64 -58.98
CA GLU A 582 17.69 -14.12 -59.79
C GLU A 582 18.23 -12.98 -60.68
N ALA A 583 19.55 -12.76 -60.69
CA ALA A 583 20.14 -11.62 -61.38
C ALA A 583 20.11 -11.78 -62.91
N GLU A 584 20.13 -13.02 -63.41
CA GLU A 584 20.07 -13.34 -64.84
C GLU A 584 18.70 -13.16 -65.48
N ASP A 585 17.64 -12.99 -64.68
CA ASP A 585 16.29 -12.66 -65.15
C ASP A 585 16.04 -11.13 -65.21
N GLY A 586 17.05 -10.34 -64.85
CA GLY A 586 17.04 -8.89 -65.02
C GLY A 586 17.14 -8.42 -66.47
N ARG A 587 17.07 -7.09 -66.64
CA ARG A 587 17.24 -6.41 -67.93
C ARG A 587 18.30 -5.31 -67.86
N THR A 588 18.90 -4.95 -68.98
CA THR A 588 19.73 -3.73 -69.08
C THR A 588 18.85 -2.48 -69.21
N PRO A 589 19.40 -1.26 -69.03
CA PRO A 589 18.67 0.00 -69.29
C PRO A 589 18.06 0.10 -70.71
N ASP A 590 18.72 -0.49 -71.70
CA ASP A 590 18.20 -0.63 -73.08
C ASP A 590 17.08 -1.68 -73.23
N ASN A 591 16.53 -2.20 -72.11
CA ASN A 591 15.51 -3.24 -72.05
C ASN A 591 15.90 -4.56 -72.74
N ARG A 592 17.20 -4.89 -72.77
CA ARG A 592 17.73 -6.18 -73.27
C ARG A 592 17.89 -7.18 -72.12
N ALA A 593 17.89 -8.47 -72.41
CA ALA A 593 18.16 -9.50 -71.40
C ALA A 593 19.59 -9.39 -70.85
N VAL A 594 19.76 -9.68 -69.56
CA VAL A 594 21.06 -9.72 -68.89
C VAL A 594 21.94 -10.85 -69.45
N ARG A 595 23.22 -10.55 -69.65
CA ARG A 595 24.28 -11.51 -69.95
C ARG A 595 24.68 -12.22 -68.66
N PHE A 596 24.50 -13.54 -68.66
CA PHE A 596 24.83 -14.42 -67.55
C PHE A 596 25.80 -15.53 -68.02
N ALA A 597 26.45 -16.19 -67.07
CA ALA A 597 27.33 -17.34 -67.30
C ALA A 597 26.98 -18.48 -66.33
N ILE A 598 27.50 -19.69 -66.62
CA ILE A 598 27.12 -20.95 -65.95
C ILE A 598 28.35 -21.77 -65.52
N ASP A 599 29.52 -21.13 -65.44
CA ASP A 599 30.79 -21.80 -65.13
C ASP A 599 30.93 -22.02 -63.61
N GLU A 600 30.71 -23.26 -63.18
CA GLU A 600 30.81 -23.71 -61.78
C GLU A 600 32.23 -23.55 -61.20
N SER A 601 33.28 -23.50 -62.03
CA SER A 601 34.65 -23.28 -61.56
C SER A 601 34.89 -21.81 -61.12
N LEU A 602 34.05 -20.89 -61.57
CA LEU A 602 34.06 -19.48 -61.19
C LEU A 602 32.96 -19.14 -60.16
N PHE A 603 31.87 -19.93 -60.13
CA PHE A 603 30.78 -19.77 -59.17
C PHE A 603 30.10 -21.13 -58.93
N ALA A 604 30.55 -21.86 -57.91
CA ALA A 604 29.93 -23.14 -57.55
C ALA A 604 28.49 -22.95 -57.04
N SER A 605 27.57 -23.86 -57.39
CA SER A 605 26.21 -23.90 -56.80
C SER A 605 25.43 -22.57 -56.89
N TYR A 606 25.38 -21.96 -58.08
CA TYR A 606 24.43 -20.88 -58.40
C TYR A 606 22.98 -21.39 -58.28
N SER A 607 22.03 -20.51 -57.96
CA SER A 607 20.67 -20.90 -57.53
C SER A 607 19.78 -21.44 -58.63
N TRP A 608 19.90 -20.90 -59.85
CA TRP A 608 18.93 -21.16 -60.92
C TRP A 608 19.59 -21.46 -62.27
N ARG A 609 19.68 -20.48 -63.17
CA ARG A 609 20.15 -20.67 -64.54
C ARG A 609 21.61 -20.32 -64.73
N GLY A 610 22.18 -19.52 -63.82
CA GLY A 610 23.56 -19.05 -63.85
C GLY A 610 23.73 -17.83 -62.96
N TYR A 611 24.69 -16.98 -63.30
CA TYR A 611 24.94 -15.71 -62.60
C TYR A 611 25.18 -14.56 -63.59
N ALA A 612 24.68 -13.38 -63.28
CA ALA A 612 24.90 -12.15 -64.05
C ALA A 612 26.38 -11.73 -63.98
N VAL A 613 26.95 -11.35 -65.14
CA VAL A 613 28.35 -10.94 -65.26
C VAL A 613 28.44 -9.44 -65.51
N PHE A 614 28.88 -8.68 -64.50
CA PHE A 614 29.14 -7.25 -64.65
C PHE A 614 30.49 -6.99 -65.34
N SER A 615 30.53 -5.93 -66.16
CA SER A 615 31.70 -5.50 -66.91
C SER A 615 31.46 -4.09 -67.50
N PRO A 616 32.45 -3.42 -68.11
CA PRO A 616 32.21 -2.16 -68.83
C PRO A 616 31.23 -2.24 -70.02
N ILE A 617 30.75 -3.44 -70.40
CA ILE A 617 29.74 -3.68 -71.44
C ILE A 617 28.35 -3.92 -70.84
N GLN A 618 28.29 -4.34 -69.57
CA GLN A 618 27.08 -4.55 -68.79
C GLN A 618 27.38 -4.05 -67.38
N ASP A 619 27.27 -2.74 -67.20
CA ASP A 619 27.57 -2.05 -65.95
C ASP A 619 26.31 -1.70 -65.15
N GLU A 620 25.12 -2.00 -65.68
CA GLU A 620 23.83 -1.85 -65.00
C GLU A 620 22.87 -3.00 -65.35
N ILE A 621 22.20 -3.53 -64.33
CA ILE A 621 21.05 -4.45 -64.48
C ILE A 621 19.86 -3.94 -63.66
N LEU A 622 18.65 -4.30 -64.11
CA LEU A 622 17.36 -3.91 -63.58
C LEU A 622 16.57 -5.17 -63.19
N LEU A 623 16.23 -5.31 -61.92
CA LEU A 623 15.34 -6.36 -61.40
C LEU A 623 13.97 -5.77 -61.08
N THR A 624 12.90 -6.49 -61.43
CA THR A 624 11.54 -6.10 -61.04
C THR A 624 11.18 -6.80 -59.73
N VAL A 625 10.82 -6.01 -58.72
CA VAL A 625 10.55 -6.46 -57.35
C VAL A 625 9.10 -6.13 -57.00
N ASP A 626 8.30 -7.16 -56.67
CA ASP A 626 6.90 -7.00 -56.31
C ASP A 626 6.74 -7.08 -54.78
N ILE A 627 6.44 -5.94 -54.16
CA ILE A 627 6.30 -5.78 -52.71
C ILE A 627 4.83 -5.94 -52.32
N THR A 628 4.55 -6.86 -51.39
CA THR A 628 3.17 -7.19 -50.98
C THR A 628 2.73 -6.55 -49.65
N LYS A 629 3.66 -6.08 -48.83
CA LYS A 629 3.41 -5.45 -47.52
C LYS A 629 4.37 -4.28 -47.30
N PRO A 630 3.94 -3.18 -46.64
CA PRO A 630 4.86 -2.11 -46.26
C PRO A 630 5.81 -2.63 -45.18
N SER A 631 7.12 -2.43 -45.34
CA SER A 631 8.11 -2.77 -44.32
C SER A 631 9.44 -2.05 -44.55
N VAL A 632 10.32 -2.12 -43.55
CA VAL A 632 11.74 -1.84 -43.74
C VAL A 632 12.40 -3.12 -44.24
N TYR A 633 12.95 -3.06 -45.45
CA TYR A 633 13.60 -4.17 -46.12
C TYR A 633 15.13 -4.07 -46.06
N ARG A 634 15.80 -5.22 -45.97
CA ARG A 634 17.26 -5.38 -46.10
C ARG A 634 17.57 -6.30 -47.27
N LEU A 635 18.58 -5.96 -48.06
CA LEU A 635 19.03 -6.75 -49.21
C LEU A 635 20.26 -7.58 -48.85
N VAL A 636 20.29 -8.84 -49.32
CA VAL A 636 21.46 -9.71 -49.30
C VAL A 636 21.79 -10.12 -50.74
N PHE A 637 23.03 -9.88 -51.16
CA PHE A 637 23.55 -10.31 -52.46
C PHE A 637 24.29 -11.62 -52.30
N ARG A 638 24.01 -12.59 -53.18
CA ARG A 638 24.81 -13.81 -53.37
C ARG A 638 25.76 -13.58 -54.55
N TYR A 639 27.06 -13.51 -54.29
CA TYR A 639 28.03 -13.02 -55.29
C TYR A 639 29.42 -13.68 -55.17
N VAL A 640 30.20 -13.53 -56.23
CA VAL A 640 31.66 -13.75 -56.29
C VAL A 640 32.29 -12.47 -56.84
N ASN A 641 33.26 -11.91 -56.12
CA ASN A 641 34.09 -10.80 -56.59
C ASN A 641 35.49 -11.34 -56.93
N PRO A 642 35.75 -11.68 -58.21
CA PRO A 642 37.02 -12.28 -58.65
C PRO A 642 38.12 -11.24 -58.89
N THR A 643 37.95 -9.98 -58.45
CA THR A 643 38.96 -8.93 -58.61
C THR A 643 39.89 -8.87 -57.40
N MET A 644 41.02 -8.18 -57.55
CA MET A 644 42.00 -8.02 -56.45
C MET A 644 41.56 -7.02 -55.37
N ASN A 645 40.42 -6.32 -55.53
CA ASN A 645 39.97 -5.23 -54.67
C ASN A 645 38.47 -5.37 -54.35
N GLU A 646 37.97 -4.60 -53.37
CA GLU A 646 36.53 -4.51 -53.15
C GLU A 646 35.83 -3.82 -54.34
N VAL A 647 34.75 -4.41 -54.83
CA VAL A 647 33.95 -3.83 -55.92
C VAL A 647 32.89 -2.89 -55.33
N PRO A 648 32.90 -1.59 -55.64
CA PRO A 648 31.78 -0.70 -55.32
C PRO A 648 30.60 -1.02 -56.23
N VAL A 649 29.41 -1.11 -55.64
CA VAL A 649 28.14 -1.31 -56.33
C VAL A 649 27.17 -0.24 -55.85
N SER A 650 26.52 0.44 -56.80
CA SER A 650 25.45 1.40 -56.52
C SER A 650 24.11 0.69 -56.68
N ILE A 651 23.22 0.87 -55.70
CA ILE A 651 21.91 0.24 -55.59
C ILE A 651 20.86 1.36 -55.54
N GLU A 652 19.83 1.25 -56.38
CA GLU A 652 18.77 2.24 -56.51
C GLU A 652 17.41 1.55 -56.68
N PHE A 653 16.48 1.80 -55.77
CA PHE A 653 15.06 1.41 -55.89
C PHE A 653 14.24 2.57 -56.43
N ASN A 654 13.58 2.35 -57.55
CA ASN A 654 12.67 3.28 -58.19
C ASN A 654 11.22 2.75 -58.10
N PRO A 655 10.25 3.55 -57.67
CA PRO A 655 8.84 3.16 -57.68
C PRO A 655 8.32 3.19 -59.13
N THR A 656 7.67 2.10 -59.55
CA THR A 656 7.19 1.95 -60.94
C THR A 656 5.67 1.89 -60.99
N GLN A 657 5.04 1.10 -60.11
CA GLN A 657 3.59 1.05 -59.91
C GLN A 657 3.30 0.78 -58.43
N THR A 658 3.28 1.82 -57.61
CA THR A 658 3.03 1.73 -56.16
C THR A 658 1.69 2.39 -55.79
N TYR A 659 1.16 2.06 -54.61
CA TYR A 659 -0.15 2.58 -54.18
C TYR A 659 -0.10 3.97 -53.53
N SER A 660 1.09 4.51 -53.22
CA SER A 660 1.27 5.86 -52.65
C SER A 660 1.76 6.84 -53.72
N HIS A 661 1.25 8.08 -53.69
CA HIS A 661 1.76 9.17 -54.54
C HIS A 661 3.07 9.79 -54.00
N ASP A 662 3.43 9.50 -52.75
CA ASP A 662 4.61 10.05 -52.07
C ASP A 662 5.81 9.08 -52.03
N ASP A 663 5.74 7.95 -52.76
CA ASP A 663 6.86 7.00 -52.82
C ASP A 663 8.06 7.61 -53.56
N VAL A 664 9.20 7.70 -52.87
CA VAL A 664 10.42 8.34 -53.38
C VAL A 664 11.48 7.30 -53.72
N LYS A 665 12.27 7.59 -54.77
CA LYS A 665 13.51 6.86 -55.11
C LYS A 665 14.44 6.78 -53.90
N GLN A 666 14.98 5.58 -53.65
CA GLN A 666 15.95 5.32 -52.59
C GLN A 666 17.24 4.75 -53.18
N SER A 667 18.40 5.27 -52.77
CA SER A 667 19.70 4.82 -53.30
C SER A 667 20.79 4.78 -52.23
N THR A 668 21.65 3.78 -52.33
CA THR A 668 22.87 3.63 -51.51
C THR A 668 23.98 3.00 -52.34
N GLU A 669 25.22 3.09 -51.87
CA GLU A 669 26.33 2.30 -52.38
C GLU A 669 26.78 1.31 -51.32
N THR A 670 27.26 0.14 -51.75
CA THR A 670 27.89 -0.88 -50.92
C THR A 670 29.20 -1.30 -51.57
N LYS A 671 30.16 -1.76 -50.76
CA LYS A 671 31.38 -2.41 -51.28
C LYS A 671 31.26 -3.90 -51.05
N LEU A 672 31.63 -4.69 -52.06
CA LEU A 672 31.60 -6.15 -52.01
C LEU A 672 33.03 -6.68 -51.86
N PRO A 673 33.41 -7.25 -50.70
CA PRO A 673 34.73 -7.84 -50.48
C PRO A 673 35.14 -8.88 -51.52
N VAL A 674 36.45 -9.05 -51.70
CA VAL A 674 37.02 -10.08 -52.60
C VAL A 674 36.54 -11.48 -52.18
N SER A 675 36.21 -12.31 -53.17
CA SER A 675 35.88 -13.71 -52.94
C SER A 675 36.17 -14.58 -54.14
N ASN A 676 36.80 -15.72 -53.90
CA ASN A 676 37.00 -16.79 -54.89
C ASN A 676 35.88 -17.84 -54.84
N GLU A 677 35.04 -17.80 -53.80
CA GLU A 677 33.91 -18.69 -53.59
C GLU A 677 32.62 -17.87 -53.35
N PRO A 678 31.43 -18.42 -53.63
CA PRO A 678 30.15 -17.75 -53.44
C PRO A 678 29.92 -17.27 -52.00
N LYS A 679 29.83 -15.96 -51.81
CA LYS A 679 29.51 -15.32 -50.53
C LYS A 679 28.17 -14.64 -50.55
N SER A 680 27.56 -14.55 -49.36
CA SER A 680 26.35 -13.76 -49.13
C SER A 680 26.71 -12.54 -48.29
N ALA A 681 26.36 -11.34 -48.73
CA ALA A 681 26.61 -10.10 -47.98
C ALA A 681 25.40 -9.17 -48.00
N TYR A 682 25.16 -8.48 -46.88
CA TYR A 682 24.15 -7.42 -46.82
C TYR A 682 24.59 -6.21 -47.64
N VAL A 683 23.66 -5.60 -48.37
CA VAL A 683 23.83 -4.23 -48.86
C VAL A 683 23.95 -3.33 -47.63
N SER A 684 25.11 -2.70 -47.46
CA SER A 684 25.45 -1.99 -46.23
C SER A 684 26.05 -0.62 -46.51
N LYS A 685 25.79 0.32 -45.59
CA LYS A 685 26.36 1.66 -45.60
C LYS A 685 27.11 1.83 -44.28
N ASN A 686 28.40 2.18 -44.36
CA ASN A 686 29.30 2.29 -43.20
C ASN A 686 29.32 1.03 -42.30
N GLY A 687 29.19 -0.17 -42.91
CA GLY A 687 29.25 -1.46 -42.19
C GLY A 687 27.93 -1.93 -41.56
N SER A 688 26.88 -1.10 -41.53
CA SER A 688 25.53 -1.52 -41.11
C SER A 688 24.63 -1.83 -42.31
N PRO A 689 23.79 -2.88 -42.26
CA PRO A 689 22.81 -3.18 -43.32
C PRO A 689 21.90 -1.98 -43.59
N TYR A 690 21.82 -1.54 -44.85
CA TYR A 690 21.07 -0.34 -45.21
C TYR A 690 19.56 -0.65 -45.24
N PRO A 691 18.72 0.15 -44.56
CA PRO A 691 17.27 -0.01 -44.58
C PRO A 691 16.65 0.62 -45.83
N PHE A 692 15.83 -0.15 -46.56
CA PHE A 692 15.00 0.34 -47.65
C PHE A 692 13.52 0.33 -47.21
N VAL A 693 12.86 1.49 -47.20
CA VAL A 693 11.44 1.58 -46.82
C VAL A 693 10.60 1.36 -48.07
N LEU A 694 10.04 0.17 -48.26
CA LEU A 694 9.30 -0.17 -49.47
C LEU A 694 7.82 -0.38 -49.15
N ASN A 695 6.96 0.39 -49.82
CA ASN A 695 5.50 0.24 -49.77
C ASN A 695 5.01 -0.79 -50.80
N PRO A 696 3.78 -1.34 -50.64
CA PRO A 696 3.24 -2.30 -51.58
C PRO A 696 3.16 -1.76 -53.01
N GLY A 697 3.40 -2.65 -53.97
CA GLY A 697 3.47 -2.32 -55.39
C GLY A 697 4.74 -2.84 -56.06
N ARG A 698 4.91 -2.45 -57.32
CA ARG A 698 6.04 -2.85 -58.16
C ARG A 698 7.13 -1.78 -58.15
N TRP A 699 8.32 -2.23 -57.78
CA TRP A 699 9.56 -1.45 -57.75
C TRP A 699 10.55 -1.99 -58.78
N THR A 700 11.45 -1.12 -59.23
CA THR A 700 12.58 -1.51 -60.08
C THR A 700 13.88 -1.28 -59.33
N LEU A 701 14.64 -2.36 -59.14
CA LEU A 701 15.93 -2.40 -58.46
C LEU A 701 17.04 -2.29 -59.52
N HIS A 702 17.69 -1.13 -59.56
CA HIS A 702 18.88 -0.86 -60.34
C HIS A 702 20.12 -1.29 -59.57
N ILE A 703 20.99 -2.08 -60.18
CA ILE A 703 22.28 -2.51 -59.62
C ILE A 703 23.36 -2.12 -60.62
N LYS A 704 24.31 -1.26 -60.20
CA LYS A 704 25.28 -0.60 -61.08
C LYS A 704 26.72 -0.84 -60.62
N THR A 705 27.56 -1.42 -61.47
CA THR A 705 29.03 -1.40 -61.33
C THR A 705 29.76 -1.66 -62.64
N LYS A 706 30.81 -0.87 -62.93
CA LYS A 706 31.68 -1.04 -64.11
C LYS A 706 32.78 -2.09 -63.91
N GLN A 707 32.97 -2.57 -62.69
CA GLN A 707 33.98 -3.57 -62.36
C GLN A 707 33.46 -4.99 -62.57
N ARG A 708 34.36 -5.98 -62.61
CA ARG A 708 33.98 -7.37 -62.83
C ARG A 708 33.40 -7.97 -61.54
N LEU A 709 32.09 -8.22 -61.55
CA LEU A 709 31.36 -8.85 -60.45
C LEU A 709 30.50 -9.98 -61.01
N LEU A 710 30.41 -11.10 -60.29
CA LEU A 710 29.51 -12.21 -60.60
C LEU A 710 28.40 -12.19 -59.55
N LEU A 711 27.15 -11.97 -59.96
CA LEU A 711 25.99 -11.89 -59.06
C LEU A 711 25.00 -13.00 -59.42
N ASP A 712 24.68 -13.84 -58.45
CA ASP A 712 23.74 -14.96 -58.58
C ASP A 712 22.33 -14.44 -58.34
N TYR A 713 21.99 -14.09 -57.09
CA TYR A 713 20.70 -13.50 -56.75
C TYR A 713 20.77 -12.36 -55.73
N VAL A 714 19.66 -11.64 -55.62
CA VAL A 714 19.35 -10.70 -54.53
C VAL A 714 18.17 -11.22 -53.73
N ALA A 715 18.37 -11.49 -52.44
CA ALA A 715 17.30 -11.80 -51.50
C ALA A 715 16.92 -10.56 -50.70
N ILE A 716 15.62 -10.35 -50.49
CA ILE A 716 15.07 -9.16 -49.82
C ILE A 716 14.28 -9.60 -48.59
N PHE A 717 14.66 -9.09 -47.41
CA PHE A 717 14.08 -9.49 -46.12
C PHE A 717 13.32 -8.33 -45.48
N PRO A 718 12.05 -8.46 -45.08
CA PRO A 718 11.32 -7.43 -44.36
C PRO A 718 11.67 -7.47 -42.87
N SER A 719 11.36 -6.39 -42.16
CA SER A 719 11.78 -6.15 -40.78
C SER A 719 11.36 -7.25 -39.80
N ALA A 720 10.18 -7.84 -40.03
CA ALA A 720 9.67 -8.99 -39.28
C ALA A 720 10.62 -10.22 -39.22
N TYR A 721 11.54 -10.37 -40.18
CA TYR A 721 12.51 -11.48 -40.22
C TYR A 721 13.82 -11.19 -39.47
N PHE A 722 14.11 -9.92 -39.14
CA PHE A 722 15.38 -9.53 -38.50
C PHE A 722 15.23 -8.67 -37.23
N GLU A 723 14.05 -8.14 -36.92
CA GLU A 723 13.77 -7.35 -35.71
C GLU A 723 13.23 -8.18 -34.53
N GLY A 724 12.86 -9.45 -34.77
CA GLY A 724 12.84 -10.47 -33.71
C GLY A 724 11.81 -10.34 -32.58
N SER A 725 10.70 -9.62 -32.75
CA SER A 725 9.62 -9.59 -31.73
C SER A 725 8.83 -10.90 -31.60
N VAL A 726 8.86 -11.76 -32.64
CA VAL A 726 8.00 -12.95 -32.79
C VAL A 726 8.64 -14.24 -32.23
N LEU A 727 9.96 -14.26 -31.97
CA LEU A 727 10.71 -15.47 -31.57
C LEU A 727 11.00 -15.54 -30.06
N ARG A 728 10.07 -15.10 -29.22
CA ARG A 728 10.16 -15.30 -27.76
C ARG A 728 9.68 -16.71 -27.37
N HIS A 729 10.60 -17.66 -27.30
CA HIS A 729 10.30 -19.02 -26.85
C HIS A 729 9.95 -19.05 -25.35
N ASP A 730 8.67 -19.25 -25.02
CA ASP A 730 8.18 -19.41 -23.64
C ASP A 730 8.54 -20.81 -23.12
N VAL A 731 9.69 -20.91 -22.46
CA VAL A 731 10.15 -22.11 -21.76
C VAL A 731 9.18 -22.43 -20.63
N ARG A 732 8.38 -23.50 -20.72
CA ARG A 732 7.40 -23.89 -19.69
C ARG A 732 7.71 -25.16 -18.90
N ASN A 733 8.49 -26.06 -19.47
CA ASN A 733 8.79 -27.36 -18.85
C ASN A 733 9.64 -27.18 -17.59
N PRO A 734 9.31 -27.82 -16.45
CA PRO A 734 10.15 -27.80 -15.25
C PRO A 734 11.49 -28.52 -15.49
N CYS A 735 12.52 -28.15 -14.73
CA CYS A 735 13.82 -28.83 -14.79
C CYS A 735 13.78 -30.23 -14.13
N LEU A 736 14.28 -31.24 -14.86
CA LEU A 736 14.32 -32.64 -14.43
C LEU A 736 15.71 -33.04 -13.90
N LEU A 737 15.73 -33.95 -12.92
CA LEU A 737 16.96 -34.50 -12.35
C LEU A 737 17.83 -35.18 -13.43
N GLY A 738 19.05 -34.67 -13.56
CA GLY A 738 20.06 -35.18 -14.51
C GLY A 738 19.98 -34.62 -15.94
N GLU A 739 18.98 -33.79 -16.28
CA GLU A 739 18.98 -33.08 -17.58
C GLU A 739 19.82 -31.80 -17.60
N GLU A 740 20.43 -31.45 -16.46
CA GLU A 740 21.25 -30.25 -16.27
C GLU A 740 22.70 -30.41 -16.77
N GLN A 741 23.13 -31.62 -17.16
CA GLN A 741 24.49 -31.88 -17.66
C GLN A 741 24.54 -32.01 -19.19
N PRO A 742 25.63 -31.58 -19.86
CA PRO A 742 25.80 -31.81 -21.29
C PRO A 742 25.87 -33.31 -21.58
N LEU A 743 24.91 -33.83 -22.33
CA LEU A 743 24.98 -35.18 -22.88
C LEU A 743 26.23 -35.31 -23.75
N ALA A 744 27.19 -36.12 -23.30
CA ALA A 744 28.32 -36.51 -24.13
C ALA A 744 27.78 -37.23 -25.37
N ALA A 745 28.13 -36.74 -26.57
CA ALA A 745 27.51 -37.17 -27.81
C ALA A 745 27.77 -38.65 -28.12
N THR A 746 26.73 -39.49 -27.94
CA THR A 746 26.73 -40.88 -28.40
C THR A 746 25.45 -41.22 -29.17
N SER A 747 25.66 -41.78 -30.37
CA SER A 747 24.66 -42.41 -31.25
C SER A 747 23.47 -41.57 -31.76
N SER A 748 23.69 -40.96 -32.93
CA SER A 748 22.85 -41.16 -34.13
C SER A 748 21.33 -40.92 -34.02
N SER A 749 20.94 -39.66 -33.90
CA SER A 749 19.85 -39.11 -34.73
C SER A 749 20.16 -37.66 -35.06
N ILE A 750 19.73 -37.19 -36.25
CA ILE A 750 19.87 -35.77 -36.63
C ILE A 750 18.71 -35.02 -35.98
N ALA A 751 18.84 -34.77 -34.68
CA ALA A 751 18.00 -33.88 -33.90
C ALA A 751 18.88 -32.74 -33.38
N GLU A 752 18.41 -31.51 -33.50
CA GLU A 752 19.23 -30.31 -33.41
C GLU A 752 19.86 -30.12 -32.02
N SER A 753 21.10 -29.62 -32.01
CA SER A 753 21.88 -29.28 -30.81
C SER A 753 21.36 -28.02 -30.10
N THR A 754 20.07 -27.98 -29.79
CA THR A 754 19.42 -26.90 -29.04
C THR A 754 19.67 -27.09 -27.55
N SER A 755 20.22 -26.07 -26.88
CA SER A 755 20.43 -26.08 -25.43
C SER A 755 19.08 -26.20 -24.72
N LYS A 756 18.83 -27.34 -24.07
CA LYS A 756 17.55 -27.63 -23.42
C LYS A 756 17.32 -26.63 -22.29
N SER A 757 16.39 -25.71 -22.50
CA SER A 757 16.01 -24.70 -21.52
C SER A 757 14.82 -25.22 -20.70
N CYS A 758 14.85 -25.04 -19.38
CA CYS A 758 13.78 -25.46 -18.47
C CYS A 758 13.49 -24.41 -17.39
N ARG A 759 12.34 -24.48 -16.72
CA ARG A 759 12.00 -23.64 -15.58
C ARG A 759 12.51 -24.28 -14.29
N GLN A 760 13.43 -23.61 -13.60
CA GLN A 760 13.76 -23.94 -12.22
C GLN A 760 12.63 -23.45 -11.32
N TYR A 761 12.09 -24.33 -10.50
CA TYR A 761 11.22 -23.98 -9.39
C TYR A 761 12.00 -24.11 -8.08
N VAL A 762 11.49 -23.52 -6.99
CA VAL A 762 11.96 -23.74 -5.61
C VAL A 762 10.76 -23.69 -4.66
N TYR A 763 10.81 -24.44 -3.57
CA TYR A 763 9.84 -24.32 -2.48
C TYR A 763 10.30 -23.30 -1.43
N PRO A 764 9.39 -22.60 -0.71
CA PRO A 764 9.78 -21.65 0.33
C PRO A 764 10.63 -22.30 1.43
N SER A 765 11.65 -21.60 1.94
CA SER A 765 12.56 -22.14 2.94
C SER A 765 11.86 -22.49 4.26
N LEU A 766 12.09 -23.71 4.77
CA LEU A 766 11.60 -24.16 6.07
C LEU A 766 12.72 -24.06 7.11
N LEU A 767 12.66 -23.02 7.95
CA LEU A 767 13.62 -22.74 9.03
C LEU A 767 13.24 -23.37 10.37
N TYR A 768 12.33 -24.34 10.35
CA TYR A 768 11.77 -25.01 11.53
C TYR A 768 12.55 -26.27 11.92
N PRO A 769 12.38 -26.79 13.16
CA PRO A 769 12.99 -28.04 13.58
C PRO A 769 12.70 -29.18 12.61
N LYS A 770 13.76 -29.89 12.20
CA LYS A 770 13.69 -30.97 11.21
C LYS A 770 14.61 -32.14 11.52
N THR A 771 14.18 -33.33 11.14
CA THR A 771 15.01 -34.54 11.07
C THR A 771 15.45 -34.71 9.62
N THR A 772 16.75 -34.63 9.36
CA THR A 772 17.34 -34.93 8.03
C THR A 772 17.67 -36.42 7.91
N ALA A 773 18.11 -36.86 6.73
CA ALA A 773 18.43 -38.26 6.41
C ALA A 773 19.16 -39.06 7.52
N GLY A 774 20.25 -38.51 8.07
CA GLY A 774 21.05 -39.18 9.11
C GLY A 774 20.36 -39.33 10.49
N GLY A 775 19.19 -38.72 10.69
CA GLY A 775 18.36 -38.88 11.90
C GLY A 775 17.24 -39.91 11.77
N LEU A 776 17.09 -40.55 10.61
CA LEU A 776 16.12 -41.62 10.38
C LEU A 776 16.75 -42.99 10.62
N TYR A 777 16.00 -43.88 11.29
CA TYR A 777 16.42 -45.25 11.57
C TYR A 777 15.27 -46.24 11.34
N TYR A 778 15.59 -47.52 11.18
CA TYR A 778 14.64 -48.63 11.22
C TYR A 778 15.09 -49.65 12.27
N GLU A 779 14.19 -50.54 12.68
CA GLU A 779 14.49 -51.57 13.69
C GLU A 779 14.46 -52.96 13.03
N GLU A 780 15.55 -53.71 13.17
CA GLU A 780 15.75 -55.04 12.60
C GLU A 780 16.40 -55.92 13.67
N ASP A 781 15.75 -57.03 14.03
CA ASP A 781 16.13 -57.92 15.14
C ASP A 781 16.29 -57.21 16.50
N GLY A 782 15.52 -56.13 16.74
CA GLY A 782 15.59 -55.32 17.95
C GLY A 782 16.78 -54.33 18.00
N VAL A 783 17.56 -54.23 16.93
CA VAL A 783 18.67 -53.28 16.79
C VAL A 783 18.24 -52.10 15.91
N LYS A 784 18.47 -50.88 16.40
CA LYS A 784 18.32 -49.65 15.59
C LYS A 784 19.42 -49.58 14.55
N LYS A 785 19.04 -49.52 13.27
CA LYS A 785 19.94 -49.34 12.13
C LYS A 785 19.59 -48.05 11.41
N ALA A 786 20.60 -47.25 11.05
CA ALA A 786 20.38 -46.04 10.25
C ALA A 786 19.75 -46.39 8.90
N VAL A 787 18.88 -45.53 8.38
CA VAL A 787 18.32 -45.71 7.03
C VAL A 787 19.43 -45.52 6.01
N PRO A 788 19.56 -46.41 4.99
CA PRO A 788 20.56 -46.25 3.95
C PRO A 788 20.38 -44.92 3.22
N THR A 789 21.49 -44.30 2.80
CA THR A 789 21.41 -43.13 1.92
C THR A 789 21.07 -43.53 0.49
N SER A 790 20.32 -42.70 -0.24
CA SER A 790 20.08 -42.91 -1.67
C SER A 790 21.40 -43.04 -2.44
N THR A 791 21.47 -44.03 -3.33
CA THR A 791 22.62 -44.31 -4.20
C THR A 791 22.44 -43.77 -5.63
N ASP A 792 21.30 -43.13 -5.93
CA ASP A 792 21.06 -42.53 -7.24
C ASP A 792 21.95 -41.29 -7.44
N GLU A 793 22.84 -41.35 -8.44
CA GLU A 793 23.83 -40.29 -8.72
C GLU A 793 23.19 -38.92 -8.98
N LYS A 794 21.97 -38.86 -9.54
CA LYS A 794 21.27 -37.61 -9.82
C LYS A 794 20.75 -36.96 -8.54
N ILE A 795 20.18 -37.78 -7.65
CA ILE A 795 19.71 -37.34 -6.32
C ILE A 795 20.90 -36.89 -5.47
N LEU A 796 21.98 -37.68 -5.43
CA LEU A 796 23.21 -37.34 -4.71
C LEU A 796 23.84 -36.03 -5.21
N ALA A 797 23.95 -35.84 -6.53
CA ALA A 797 24.58 -34.66 -7.11
C ALA A 797 23.80 -33.35 -6.86
N LYS A 798 22.46 -33.41 -6.76
CA LYS A 798 21.61 -32.23 -6.58
C LYS A 798 21.23 -31.96 -5.12
N HIS A 799 20.96 -33.02 -4.35
CA HIS A 799 20.39 -32.93 -3.00
C HIS A 799 21.30 -33.44 -1.88
N GLY A 800 22.43 -34.07 -2.21
CA GLY A 800 23.34 -34.66 -1.22
C GLY A 800 22.75 -35.89 -0.54
N GLN A 801 23.00 -36.06 0.76
CA GLN A 801 22.58 -37.23 1.52
C GLN A 801 21.08 -37.21 1.83
N THR A 802 20.34 -38.14 1.24
CA THR A 802 18.90 -38.38 1.44
C THR A 802 18.67 -39.78 1.99
N ALA A 803 17.63 -39.98 2.81
CA ALA A 803 17.30 -41.28 3.36
C ALA A 803 16.44 -42.07 2.37
N LEU A 804 16.88 -43.26 1.97
CA LEU A 804 16.16 -44.12 1.04
C LEU A 804 15.20 -45.04 1.80
N LEU A 805 13.90 -44.85 1.56
CA LEU A 805 12.85 -45.77 1.99
C LEU A 805 12.69 -46.81 0.88
N ASP A 806 13.25 -48.00 1.13
CA ASP A 806 13.41 -49.13 0.19
C ASP A 806 12.62 -50.40 0.57
N LYS A 807 12.13 -50.48 1.81
CA LYS A 807 11.51 -51.66 2.41
C LYS A 807 10.11 -51.35 2.93
N GLN A 808 9.26 -52.39 2.96
CA GLN A 808 7.96 -52.35 3.64
C GLN A 808 8.10 -52.57 5.17
N THR A 809 8.98 -51.78 5.81
CA THR A 809 9.25 -51.82 7.26
C THR A 809 9.00 -50.47 7.91
N PRO A 810 8.62 -50.40 9.21
CA PRO A 810 8.52 -49.13 9.93
C PRO A 810 9.87 -48.40 9.99
N TYR A 811 9.87 -47.13 9.58
CA TYR A 811 10.96 -46.19 9.75
C TYR A 811 10.62 -45.16 10.82
N TYR A 812 11.61 -44.70 11.57
CA TYR A 812 11.47 -43.83 12.73
C TYR A 812 12.36 -42.59 12.63
N GLY A 813 11.90 -41.47 13.19
CA GLY A 813 12.67 -40.23 13.32
C GLY A 813 12.26 -39.42 14.55
N GLU A 814 13.14 -38.55 15.04
CA GLU A 814 12.86 -37.69 16.20
C GLU A 814 13.15 -36.21 15.86
N VAL A 815 12.16 -35.32 16.03
CA VAL A 815 12.31 -33.86 15.87
C VAL A 815 12.26 -33.18 17.24
N SER A 816 13.29 -32.39 17.56
CA SER A 816 13.36 -31.62 18.82
C SER A 816 12.53 -30.33 18.74
N VAL A 817 11.30 -30.38 19.25
CA VAL A 817 10.37 -29.23 19.27
C VAL A 817 10.50 -28.50 20.61
N MET A 818 11.22 -27.37 20.64
CA MET A 818 11.60 -26.69 21.90
C MET A 818 10.50 -25.86 22.58
N LYS A 819 9.40 -25.55 21.88
CA LYS A 819 8.27 -24.76 22.42
C LYS A 819 7.03 -25.66 22.52
N PRO A 820 6.36 -25.72 23.69
CA PRO A 820 5.07 -26.40 23.77
C PRO A 820 4.02 -25.72 22.89
N GLY A 821 3.18 -26.50 22.22
CA GLY A 821 2.18 -25.96 21.29
C GLY A 821 1.69 -26.97 20.26
N ASN A 822 0.84 -26.51 19.33
CA ASN A 822 0.34 -27.32 18.22
C ASN A 822 1.23 -27.15 16.98
N TYR A 823 1.43 -28.25 16.25
CA TYR A 823 2.35 -28.34 15.11
C TYR A 823 1.75 -29.15 13.95
N VAL A 824 2.19 -28.83 12.74
CA VAL A 824 1.89 -29.51 11.46
C VAL A 824 3.18 -30.14 10.91
N VAL A 825 3.08 -31.28 10.24
CA VAL A 825 4.24 -32.02 9.71
C VAL A 825 4.31 -31.93 8.19
N VAL A 826 5.47 -31.55 7.66
CA VAL A 826 5.79 -31.56 6.22
C VAL A 826 6.97 -32.50 5.96
N ILE A 827 6.94 -33.22 4.85
CA ILE A 827 8.02 -34.13 4.43
C ILE A 827 8.54 -33.70 3.05
N ASP A 828 9.84 -33.39 2.97
CA ASP A 828 10.57 -33.15 1.71
C ASP A 828 10.98 -34.51 1.11
N TYR A 829 10.68 -34.76 -0.17
CA TYR A 829 10.95 -36.04 -0.82
C TYR A 829 11.24 -35.94 -2.33
N SER A 830 11.85 -36.99 -2.89
CA SER A 830 12.05 -37.21 -4.32
C SER A 830 11.66 -38.65 -4.68
N ASN A 831 10.89 -38.79 -5.76
CA ASN A 831 10.35 -40.06 -6.25
C ASN A 831 10.47 -40.08 -7.78
N LEU A 832 11.41 -40.86 -8.30
CA LEU A 832 11.69 -40.92 -9.74
C LEU A 832 10.69 -41.80 -10.52
N PHE A 833 9.78 -42.50 -9.84
CA PHE A 833 8.80 -43.40 -10.45
C PHE A 833 7.44 -42.70 -10.62
N GLU A 834 6.70 -43.03 -11.68
CA GLU A 834 5.34 -42.51 -11.92
C GLU A 834 4.31 -43.07 -10.91
N THR A 835 4.67 -44.13 -10.18
CA THR A 835 3.87 -44.72 -9.12
C THR A 835 3.78 -43.81 -7.89
N ILE A 836 2.55 -43.59 -7.40
CA ILE A 836 2.30 -42.92 -6.12
C ILE A 836 2.53 -43.94 -4.99
N PHE A 837 3.36 -43.60 -4.00
CA PHE A 837 3.61 -44.45 -2.83
C PHE A 837 2.92 -43.92 -1.57
N PRO A 838 1.88 -44.60 -1.03
CA PRO A 838 1.25 -44.23 0.24
C PRO A 838 2.09 -44.64 1.44
N VAL A 839 2.16 -43.78 2.45
CA VAL A 839 2.84 -44.04 3.73
C VAL A 839 1.98 -43.54 4.89
N ASP A 840 1.65 -44.43 5.81
CA ASP A 840 0.94 -44.08 7.05
C ASP A 840 1.93 -43.50 8.07
N VAL A 841 1.56 -42.38 8.69
CA VAL A 841 2.41 -41.63 9.64
C VAL A 841 1.77 -41.66 11.02
N GLN A 842 2.54 -42.08 12.03
CA GLN A 842 2.16 -41.97 13.45
C GLN A 842 3.08 -40.99 14.17
N ILE A 843 2.51 -40.16 15.04
CA ILE A 843 3.23 -39.12 15.80
C ILE A 843 3.00 -39.37 17.29
N ASN A 844 4.09 -39.56 18.04
CA ASN A 844 4.10 -39.93 19.46
C ASN A 844 3.20 -41.14 19.80
N SER A 845 2.97 -42.05 18.85
CA SER A 845 2.03 -43.19 18.92
C SER A 845 0.55 -42.82 19.21
N ILE A 846 0.19 -41.54 19.16
CA ILE A 846 -1.14 -41.01 19.49
C ILE A 846 -1.84 -40.50 18.23
N HIS A 847 -1.21 -39.54 17.53
CA HIS A 847 -1.78 -38.94 16.32
C HIS A 847 -1.46 -39.82 15.11
N LYS A 848 -2.38 -39.90 14.15
CA LYS A 848 -2.26 -40.68 12.92
C LYS A 848 -2.65 -39.83 11.72
N GLY A 849 -1.93 -40.00 10.62
CA GLY A 849 -2.24 -39.45 9.30
C GLY A 849 -1.55 -40.28 8.21
N SER A 850 -1.52 -39.76 7.00
CA SER A 850 -0.86 -40.38 5.84
C SER A 850 -0.27 -39.32 4.92
N VAL A 851 0.68 -39.74 4.08
CA VAL A 851 1.23 -38.97 2.95
C VAL A 851 1.23 -39.83 1.70
N ASN A 852 1.12 -39.20 0.54
CA ASN A 852 1.21 -39.87 -0.77
C ASN A 852 2.41 -39.30 -1.53
N PHE A 853 3.48 -40.07 -1.67
CA PHE A 853 4.65 -39.61 -2.43
C PHE A 853 4.38 -39.73 -3.93
N HIS A 854 3.95 -38.63 -4.53
CA HIS A 854 3.65 -38.46 -5.96
C HIS A 854 4.91 -38.49 -6.86
N HIS A 855 4.77 -38.49 -8.18
CA HIS A 855 5.90 -38.51 -9.11
C HIS A 855 6.69 -37.19 -9.04
N CYS A 856 7.94 -37.25 -8.57
CA CYS A 856 8.80 -36.09 -8.37
C CYS A 856 10.20 -36.29 -8.99
N PRO A 857 10.33 -36.24 -10.33
CA PRO A 857 11.59 -36.32 -11.06
C PRO A 857 12.32 -34.95 -11.15
N PHE A 858 11.88 -33.94 -10.40
CA PHE A 858 12.30 -32.55 -10.58
C PHE A 858 13.60 -32.24 -9.82
N SER A 859 14.32 -31.23 -10.30
CA SER A 859 15.59 -30.75 -9.74
C SER A 859 15.51 -30.19 -8.30
N GLU A 860 14.31 -30.13 -7.70
CA GLU A 860 14.07 -29.78 -6.30
C GLU A 860 13.19 -30.85 -5.65
N PHE A 861 13.29 -31.03 -4.33
CA PHE A 861 12.36 -31.89 -3.60
C PHE A 861 10.92 -31.41 -3.76
N CYS A 862 9.99 -32.36 -3.84
CA CYS A 862 8.56 -32.12 -3.63
C CYS A 862 8.23 -32.18 -2.13
N ARG A 863 7.06 -31.66 -1.75
CA ARG A 863 6.58 -31.63 -0.37
C ARG A 863 5.19 -32.19 -0.23
N GLU A 864 5.00 -33.05 0.77
CA GLU A 864 3.68 -33.43 1.27
C GLU A 864 3.48 -32.96 2.70
N VAL A 865 2.26 -32.55 3.04
CA VAL A 865 1.82 -32.42 4.44
C VAL A 865 1.23 -33.74 4.92
N VAL A 866 1.52 -34.13 6.17
CA VAL A 866 0.85 -35.28 6.80
C VAL A 866 -0.61 -34.93 7.01
N ALA A 867 -1.50 -35.62 6.29
CA ALA A 867 -2.93 -35.33 6.27
C ALA A 867 -3.77 -36.48 6.82
N LYS A 868 -4.96 -36.16 7.32
CA LYS A 868 -6.00 -37.12 7.68
C LYS A 868 -7.35 -36.53 7.32
N ASP A 869 -8.25 -37.33 6.75
CA ASP A 869 -9.59 -36.91 6.35
C ASP A 869 -9.58 -35.62 5.49
N GLY A 870 -8.54 -35.49 4.63
CA GLY A 870 -8.32 -34.35 3.73
C GLY A 870 -7.89 -33.04 4.41
N LYS A 871 -7.36 -33.08 5.64
CA LYS A 871 -6.85 -31.92 6.40
C LYS A 871 -5.45 -32.20 6.96
N PRO A 872 -4.59 -31.18 7.19
CA PRO A 872 -3.33 -31.36 7.92
C PRO A 872 -3.56 -31.95 9.31
N VAL A 873 -2.67 -32.85 9.75
CA VAL A 873 -2.71 -33.43 11.10
C VAL A 873 -2.01 -32.49 12.07
N ASN A 874 -2.80 -31.89 12.95
CA ASN A 874 -2.29 -31.11 14.07
C ASN A 874 -1.96 -32.04 15.24
N PHE A 875 -0.75 -31.94 15.78
CA PHE A 875 -0.33 -32.63 17.00
C PHE A 875 0.16 -31.63 18.05
N THR A 876 -0.03 -31.95 19.33
CA THR A 876 0.48 -31.12 20.44
C THR A 876 1.83 -31.67 20.88
N SER A 877 2.81 -30.79 21.07
CA SER A 877 4.10 -31.11 21.70
C SER A 877 4.18 -30.46 23.07
N ASP A 878 4.72 -31.20 24.03
CA ASP A 878 4.97 -30.75 25.41
C ASP A 878 6.37 -30.12 25.58
N GLY A 879 7.08 -29.83 24.48
CA GLY A 879 8.47 -29.36 24.50
C GLY A 879 9.53 -30.49 24.49
N ASN A 880 9.10 -31.74 24.33
CA ASN A 880 9.96 -32.92 24.24
C ASN A 880 10.24 -33.33 22.77
N PRO A 881 11.32 -34.11 22.50
CA PRO A 881 11.54 -34.70 21.18
C PRO A 881 10.32 -35.52 20.72
N THR A 882 9.75 -35.12 19.60
CA THR A 882 8.56 -35.75 19.01
C THR A 882 9.00 -36.89 18.10
N LYS A 883 8.42 -38.08 18.30
CA LYS A 883 8.73 -39.28 17.53
C LYS A 883 7.76 -39.44 16.37
N PHE A 884 8.32 -39.66 15.19
CA PHE A 884 7.59 -39.96 13.95
C PHE A 884 7.87 -41.40 13.56
N GLN A 885 6.82 -42.11 13.16
CA GLN A 885 6.90 -43.45 12.59
C GLN A 885 6.22 -43.44 11.22
N LEU A 886 7.00 -43.72 10.17
CA LEU A 886 6.58 -43.85 8.79
C LEU A 886 6.39 -45.35 8.48
N ASN A 887 5.20 -45.74 8.03
CA ASN A 887 4.85 -47.13 7.72
C ASN A 887 4.45 -47.22 6.23
N PRO A 888 5.34 -47.65 5.33
CA PRO A 888 5.01 -47.85 3.92
C PRO A 888 3.96 -48.94 3.74
N THR A 889 2.91 -48.68 2.96
CA THR A 889 1.83 -49.66 2.74
C THR A 889 2.17 -50.72 1.70
N SER A 890 3.26 -50.53 0.95
CA SER A 890 3.81 -51.45 -0.05
C SER A 890 5.34 -51.37 -0.07
N ASN A 891 5.98 -52.20 -0.89
CA ASN A 891 7.35 -51.88 -1.32
C ASN A 891 7.38 -50.47 -1.94
N ILE A 892 8.41 -49.72 -1.61
CA ILE A 892 8.57 -48.29 -1.86
C ILE A 892 10.02 -48.04 -2.31
N SER A 893 10.25 -47.00 -3.09
CA SER A 893 11.60 -46.50 -3.41
C SER A 893 11.53 -44.98 -3.50
N VAL A 894 11.65 -44.33 -2.35
CA VAL A 894 11.52 -42.86 -2.21
C VAL A 894 12.69 -42.33 -1.39
N ALA A 895 13.32 -41.26 -1.89
CA ALA A 895 14.37 -40.56 -1.18
C ALA A 895 13.75 -39.40 -0.37
N VAL A 896 13.85 -39.48 0.95
CA VAL A 896 13.36 -38.44 1.88
C VAL A 896 14.50 -37.49 2.24
N GLY A 897 14.28 -36.20 2.00
CA GLY A 897 15.20 -35.11 2.37
C GLY A 897 15.10 -34.75 3.85
N GLY A 898 13.89 -34.74 4.40
CA GLY A 898 13.66 -34.58 5.83
C GLY A 898 12.19 -34.48 6.24
N ILE A 899 11.96 -34.59 7.55
CA ILE A 899 10.67 -34.39 8.22
C ILE A 899 10.75 -33.09 9.01
N VAL A 900 9.81 -32.16 8.81
CA VAL A 900 9.79 -30.81 9.40
C VAL A 900 8.54 -30.62 10.25
N ALA A 901 8.68 -30.08 11.46
CA ALA A 901 7.55 -29.72 12.33
C ALA A 901 7.36 -28.20 12.38
N ILE A 902 6.28 -27.69 11.78
CA ILE A 902 5.94 -26.26 11.65
C ILE A 902 4.91 -25.88 12.73
N PRO A 903 5.07 -24.79 13.49
CA PRO A 903 4.05 -24.33 14.44
C PRO A 903 2.72 -24.05 13.74
N GLN A 904 1.60 -24.41 14.38
CA GLN A 904 0.25 -24.25 13.81
C GLN A 904 -0.09 -22.80 13.41
N LEU A 905 0.46 -21.82 14.15
CA LEU A 905 0.25 -20.39 13.90
C LEU A 905 1.04 -19.89 12.69
N ASP A 906 2.12 -20.58 12.32
CA ASP A 906 2.99 -20.23 11.19
C ASP A 906 2.63 -21.04 9.93
N TRP A 907 1.78 -22.08 10.06
CA TRP A 907 1.40 -22.98 8.98
C TRP A 907 0.59 -22.25 7.89
N THR A 908 1.12 -22.30 6.66
CA THR A 908 0.40 -21.92 5.44
C THR A 908 0.60 -22.98 4.35
N VAL A 909 -0.43 -23.19 3.55
CA VAL A 909 -0.40 -24.09 2.38
C VAL A 909 0.63 -23.64 1.32
N ASP A 910 1.06 -22.38 1.34
CA ASP A 910 2.13 -21.88 0.46
C ASP A 910 3.45 -22.66 0.61
N TYR A 911 3.71 -23.29 1.75
CA TYR A 911 4.88 -24.17 1.94
C TYR A 911 4.86 -25.41 1.04
N LEU A 912 3.69 -25.79 0.50
CA LEU A 912 3.49 -26.88 -0.46
C LEU A 912 3.45 -26.40 -1.92
N LEU A 913 3.62 -25.11 -2.19
CA LEU A 913 3.57 -24.54 -3.54
C LEU A 913 4.97 -24.20 -4.07
N PRO A 914 5.45 -24.89 -5.13
CA PRO A 914 6.69 -24.50 -5.79
C PRO A 914 6.53 -23.14 -6.50
N LYS A 915 7.46 -22.23 -6.26
CA LYS A 915 7.55 -20.90 -6.89
C LYS A 915 8.59 -20.93 -8.01
N PHE A 916 8.39 -20.18 -9.08
CA PHE A 916 9.34 -20.09 -10.20
C PHE A 916 10.58 -19.29 -9.77
N ARG A 917 11.79 -19.80 -10.06
CA ARG A 917 13.08 -19.15 -9.75
C ARG A 917 13.73 -18.53 -10.98
N CYS A 918 13.93 -19.31 -12.04
CA CYS A 918 14.70 -18.89 -13.22
C CYS A 918 14.41 -19.79 -14.43
N ILE A 919 14.82 -19.34 -15.62
CA ILE A 919 15.03 -20.27 -16.75
C ILE A 919 16.46 -20.81 -16.62
N SER A 920 16.61 -22.12 -16.44
CA SER A 920 17.90 -22.82 -16.45
C SER A 920 18.26 -23.25 -17.87
N GLN A 921 19.50 -23.01 -18.27
CA GLN A 921 20.11 -23.49 -19.51
C GLN A 921 21.38 -24.26 -19.16
N ASN A 922 21.43 -25.55 -19.51
CA ASN A 922 22.58 -26.43 -19.22
C ASN A 922 23.02 -26.36 -17.73
N GLY A 923 22.04 -26.42 -16.82
CA GLY A 923 22.28 -26.41 -15.36
C GLY A 923 22.59 -25.05 -14.74
N LYS A 924 22.63 -23.96 -15.52
CA LYS A 924 22.82 -22.59 -15.02
C LYS A 924 21.55 -21.77 -15.21
N CYS A 925 21.07 -21.14 -14.13
CA CYS A 925 20.08 -20.08 -14.26
C CYS A 925 20.59 -18.97 -15.19
N SER A 926 19.84 -18.68 -16.25
CA SER A 926 19.97 -17.40 -16.95
C SER A 926 19.54 -16.29 -15.98
N THR A 927 20.39 -15.30 -15.79
CA THR A 927 20.02 -14.04 -15.13
C THR A 927 19.02 -13.33 -16.04
N SER A 928 17.81 -13.11 -15.57
CA SER A 928 16.82 -12.36 -16.34
C SER A 928 17.08 -10.87 -16.22
N ASP A 929 17.49 -10.21 -17.30
CA ASP A 929 17.54 -8.74 -17.41
C ASP A 929 16.12 -8.10 -17.50
N PHE A 930 15.09 -8.86 -17.12
CA PHE A 930 13.71 -8.38 -17.05
C PHE A 930 13.44 -7.87 -15.64
N LEU A 931 13.15 -6.58 -15.55
CA LEU A 931 12.61 -5.95 -14.35
C LEU A 931 11.39 -6.75 -13.85
N ASN A 932 11.46 -7.12 -12.57
CA ASN A 932 10.32 -7.65 -11.83
C ASN A 932 9.10 -6.73 -12.01
N PRO A 933 7.91 -7.26 -12.36
CA PRO A 933 6.72 -6.44 -12.55
C PRO A 933 6.35 -5.73 -11.23
N PRO A 934 5.78 -4.51 -11.26
CA PRO A 934 5.67 -3.62 -10.09
C PRO A 934 4.83 -4.14 -8.90
N ASN A 935 4.24 -5.34 -9.00
CA ASN A 935 3.49 -6.01 -7.94
C ASN A 935 4.12 -7.35 -7.47
N SER A 936 5.34 -7.71 -7.88
CA SER A 936 6.04 -8.86 -7.29
C SER A 936 6.78 -8.46 -6.00
N LEU A 937 6.30 -9.01 -4.88
CA LEU A 937 7.02 -8.95 -3.61
C LEU A 937 8.30 -9.79 -3.71
N HIS A 938 9.46 -9.12 -3.72
CA HIS A 938 10.78 -9.75 -3.67
C HIS A 938 11.17 -10.02 -2.21
N PHE A 939 11.58 -11.25 -1.91
CA PHE A 939 12.16 -11.61 -0.61
C PHE A 939 13.47 -12.34 -0.87
N ASP A 940 14.58 -11.59 -0.89
CA ASP A 940 15.92 -12.17 -0.93
C ASP A 940 16.35 -12.60 0.46
N VAL A 941 16.57 -13.91 0.62
CA VAL A 941 17.40 -14.46 1.71
C VAL A 941 18.33 -15.47 1.07
N ASP A 942 19.63 -15.18 1.09
CA ASP A 942 20.70 -16.15 0.76
C ASP A 942 21.89 -15.89 1.72
N PRO A 943 22.77 -16.87 1.95
CA PRO A 943 23.11 -17.22 3.33
C PRO A 943 24.62 -17.12 3.62
N GLN A 944 24.97 -17.40 4.88
CA GLN A 944 26.34 -17.46 5.43
C GLN A 944 26.95 -16.05 5.66
N THR A 945 27.53 -15.72 6.82
CA THR A 945 27.98 -16.58 7.94
C THR A 945 27.87 -15.86 9.30
N GLU A 946 27.98 -16.63 10.38
CA GLU A 946 27.91 -16.18 11.77
C GLU A 946 29.02 -15.18 12.16
N THR A 947 28.69 -14.08 12.85
CA THR A 947 29.16 -13.77 14.23
C THR A 947 28.65 -12.39 14.71
N PHE A 948 28.28 -12.30 15.99
CA PHE A 948 27.72 -11.10 16.63
C PHE A 948 28.79 -10.20 17.27
N THR A 949 28.55 -8.89 17.33
CA THR A 949 28.88 -8.05 18.50
C THR A 949 27.98 -6.81 18.56
N GLN A 950 27.53 -6.43 19.76
CA GLN A 950 26.50 -5.40 19.98
C GLN A 950 27.07 -3.98 20.17
N LEU A 951 26.26 -2.95 19.89
CA LEU A 951 26.42 -1.57 20.38
C LEU A 951 25.06 -1.02 20.86
N SER A 952 25.07 -0.06 21.79
CA SER A 952 23.97 0.22 22.74
C SER A 952 22.94 1.28 22.30
N GLN A 953 21.80 1.29 23.01
CA GLN A 953 20.55 1.99 22.66
C GLN A 953 20.51 3.52 22.91
N GLU A 954 21.60 4.16 23.32
CA GLU A 954 21.55 5.50 23.95
C GLU A 954 21.83 6.69 23.00
N ALA A 955 21.75 6.49 21.68
CA ALA A 955 22.08 7.51 20.67
C ALA A 955 21.01 7.70 19.57
N LEU A 956 19.72 7.52 19.90
CA LEU A 956 18.59 7.79 19.00
C LEU A 956 17.75 8.99 19.49
N PRO A 957 17.51 10.01 18.67
CA PRO A 957 16.65 11.13 19.05
C PRO A 957 15.17 10.86 18.74
N PHE A 958 14.36 10.84 19.81
CA PHE A 958 12.89 10.83 19.85
C PHE A 958 12.17 9.48 19.64
N ASP A 959 11.09 9.30 20.41
CA ASP A 959 10.53 7.98 20.75
C ASP A 959 9.59 7.37 19.71
N VAL A 960 9.96 6.19 19.20
CA VAL A 960 9.01 5.16 18.76
C VAL A 960 9.16 3.95 19.67
N ALA A 961 8.38 3.93 20.76
CA ALA A 961 8.31 2.78 21.66
C ALA A 961 7.46 1.65 21.03
N ASN A 962 8.06 0.87 20.12
CA ASN A 962 7.57 -0.48 19.83
C ASN A 962 8.74 -1.44 19.52
N ASN A 963 9.02 -2.35 20.46
CA ASN A 963 10.30 -3.04 20.63
C ASN A 963 10.51 -4.27 19.70
N LEU A 964 10.14 -4.22 18.42
CA LEU A 964 10.13 -5.42 17.55
C LEU A 964 10.75 -5.27 16.14
N VAL A 965 11.46 -4.17 15.83
CA VAL A 965 12.18 -4.02 14.55
C VAL A 965 13.64 -3.66 14.78
N ASN A 966 14.57 -4.53 14.36
CA ASN A 966 16.01 -4.23 14.30
C ASN A 966 16.37 -3.68 12.91
N LEU A 967 17.12 -2.58 12.87
CA LEU A 967 17.72 -2.02 11.66
C LEU A 967 19.23 -2.32 11.64
N ILE A 968 19.80 -2.57 10.45
CA ILE A 968 21.26 -2.72 10.23
C ILE A 968 21.68 -1.83 9.05
N PRO A 969 22.75 -1.02 9.17
CA PRO A 969 23.21 -0.13 8.10
C PRO A 969 24.12 -0.82 7.07
N LEU A 970 24.05 -0.39 5.82
CA LEU A 970 24.98 -0.80 4.75
C LEU A 970 26.34 -0.10 4.92
N ASN A 971 27.43 -0.86 4.79
CA ASN A 971 28.80 -0.35 4.93
C ASN A 971 29.54 -0.25 3.57
N GLN A 972 30.60 0.56 3.52
CA GLN A 972 31.12 1.31 2.37
C GLN A 972 31.71 0.54 1.16
N ASN A 973 31.58 -0.79 1.08
CA ASN A 973 32.26 -1.60 0.04
C ASN A 973 31.43 -1.90 -1.22
N GLN A 974 30.22 -1.33 -1.38
CA GLN A 974 29.42 -1.45 -2.62
C GLN A 974 29.64 -0.31 -3.63
N VAL A 975 30.60 0.60 -3.41
CA VAL A 975 30.95 1.67 -4.38
C VAL A 975 32.13 1.26 -5.25
N LYS A 976 31.91 0.28 -6.14
CA LYS A 976 32.69 0.03 -7.37
C LYS A 976 32.11 -1.16 -8.15
N HIS A 977 31.21 -0.87 -9.09
CA HIS A 977 31.21 -1.39 -10.48
C HIS A 977 29.93 -0.91 -11.18
N ILE A 978 29.98 0.32 -11.67
CA ILE A 978 29.15 0.80 -12.78
C ILE A 978 30.13 1.25 -13.87
N GLN A 979 30.29 0.44 -14.90
CA GLN A 979 30.82 0.81 -16.21
C GLN A 979 30.45 -0.26 -17.23
#